data_AF-A0A971F9R6-F1
#
_entry.id   AF-A0A971F9R6-F1
#
_cell.length_a   1.000
_cell.length_b   1.000
_cell.length_c   1.000
_cell.angle_alpha   90.00
_cell.angle_beta   90.00
_cell.angle_gamma   90.00
#
_symmetry.space_group_name_H-M   'P 1'
#
loop_
_entity.id
_entity.type
_entity.pdbx_description
1 polymer ?
#
loop_
_entity_poly.entity_id
_entity_poly.type
_entity_poly.pdbx_seq_one_letter_code
_entity_poly.pdbx_strand_id
1 'polypeptide(L)'
;MKLSIDGRDIEARDGETLLDCALRNGIEIPHLCANEGLAPYGGCRMCVVEIEGMRGYPPSCTTPAAEGMVVRTQGPELKKLRRNVLGLMMLEHPNACLLCGRRAECEAYRPEPEKAGRTTGCHTCNNKPVCEVRGLAEELELAELPVPPIYHQRPLERDNPFMDRDLNLCILCGRCVRVCKEQQGRAVIDFVGRGSNARIGQAFDQTLVEAGCNFCGACVDVCPTGTLSDRFAKWYGRPDASTATTCGLCDQGCAMSVSSVNGRMVGARAVDPGVPLCVLGRFAMAEFLAGPDRLHFPYVRVGAVLRQSDWKLALEQAATRLDHFRGETFAFVCDPSSTLEDRRVFERFTRELMGSPHFITAVPDAWGRAEVTLPGDVRAVITTGSFFPPEAAADLEVLVLMDCYPSPLQEKANFVFPAAVLAEVEGSLPDADGTPRPMRAGCAAPGLALPEWRIIRDLAQALGGEALGYESVESIRKEMDCGPVLFHMNREAAPPAALDITKRRRYFRNHLLEDLVEGLQEVPANPACRVVRAEAVKAPGAPFMAPEAPADGRFRIVEKRELIPNTHEIVVHAPEVARKALAGQFAIVMADALSERVPYTLCDWDAEAGTITFVVLEKGQSSRKLCLMEPGECLAHVTGPLGIPLDIRKYGTVVLLGGCYGIGAMYPAARAFREAGNRVVSIAEARSWYLEYHRDKLERVSDEFIQSTMDGSNGVKGHAADVLKDRLAAGEKVDLVVAVGCPFMMMITAQETAPYGIPTLASLNPIMVDGTGMCGACRITVGDQIKFACVDGPFFDAHQIDWAEVKDRRSAYSAAEIQSVGRTASVGAHPRHPGGCGCHA
;
A
#
# COMPACT_ATOMS: atom_id res chain seq x y z
N MET A 1 43.99 -14.81 -4.43
CA MET A 1 44.54 -15.24 -3.12
C MET A 1 43.74 -16.43 -2.62
N LYS A 2 44.35 -17.48 -2.08
CA LYS A 2 43.64 -18.65 -1.54
C LYS A 2 43.39 -18.47 -0.05
N LEU A 3 42.17 -18.78 0.38
CA LEU A 3 41.75 -18.84 1.78
C LEU A 3 40.77 -19.99 1.98
N SER A 4 40.51 -20.35 3.23
CA SER A 4 39.48 -21.33 3.60
C SER A 4 38.32 -20.63 4.31
N ILE A 5 37.08 -20.85 3.85
CA ILE A 5 35.86 -20.42 4.55
C ILE A 5 35.02 -21.66 4.84
N ASP A 6 34.75 -21.94 6.12
CA ASP A 6 34.03 -23.13 6.60
C ASP A 6 34.59 -24.45 6.03
N GLY A 7 35.92 -24.52 5.90
CA GLY A 7 36.64 -25.67 5.36
C GLY A 7 36.61 -25.79 3.83
N ARG A 8 36.03 -24.82 3.11
CA ARG A 8 36.05 -24.76 1.65
C ARG A 8 37.19 -23.86 1.17
N ASP A 9 38.03 -24.37 0.28
CA ASP A 9 39.08 -23.59 -0.36
C ASP A 9 38.47 -22.64 -1.40
N ILE A 10 38.75 -21.35 -1.24
CA ILE A 10 38.17 -20.27 -2.03
C ILE A 10 39.27 -19.37 -2.55
N GLU A 11 39.06 -18.88 -3.78
CA GLU A 11 39.91 -17.86 -4.37
C GLU A 11 39.27 -16.48 -4.24
N ALA A 12 39.91 -15.60 -3.47
CA ALA A 12 39.58 -14.18 -3.38
C ALA A 12 40.22 -13.36 -4.49
N ARG A 13 39.46 -12.39 -4.99
CA ARG A 13 39.94 -11.33 -5.88
C ARG A 13 40.75 -10.30 -5.07
N ASP A 14 41.64 -9.58 -5.74
CA ASP A 14 42.40 -8.51 -5.10
C ASP A 14 41.46 -7.40 -4.60
N GLY A 15 41.68 -6.91 -3.37
CA GLY A 15 40.84 -5.90 -2.71
C GLY A 15 39.43 -6.34 -2.30
N GLU A 16 39.04 -7.60 -2.51
CA GLU A 16 37.71 -8.13 -2.16
C GLU A 16 37.55 -8.29 -0.64
N THR A 17 36.36 -7.99 -0.11
CA THR A 17 36.06 -8.24 1.30
C THR A 17 35.75 -9.72 1.54
N LEU A 18 35.89 -10.19 2.78
CA LEU A 18 35.48 -11.56 3.13
C LEU A 18 34.00 -11.82 2.87
N LEU A 19 33.13 -10.81 3.04
CA LEU A 19 31.70 -10.95 2.73
C LEU A 19 31.47 -11.15 1.23
N ASP A 20 32.02 -10.28 0.39
CA ASP A 20 31.82 -10.36 -1.06
C ASP A 20 32.42 -11.67 -1.61
N CYS A 21 33.59 -12.07 -1.09
CA CYS A 21 34.21 -13.33 -1.41
C CYS A 21 33.32 -14.52 -1.04
N ALA A 22 32.74 -14.52 0.17
CA ALA A 22 31.83 -15.57 0.62
C ALA A 22 30.56 -15.64 -0.26
N LEU A 23 29.88 -14.51 -0.48
CA LEU A 23 28.65 -14.44 -1.27
C LEU A 23 28.87 -14.89 -2.71
N ARG A 24 29.97 -14.47 -3.35
CA ARG A 24 30.33 -14.89 -4.71
C ARG A 24 30.55 -16.40 -4.84
N ASN A 25 30.92 -17.06 -3.75
CA ASN A 25 31.14 -18.51 -3.70
C ASN A 25 29.96 -19.26 -3.05
N GLY A 26 28.79 -18.63 -2.93
CA GLY A 26 27.56 -19.25 -2.42
C GLY A 26 27.62 -19.58 -0.92
N ILE A 27 28.44 -18.87 -0.15
CA ILE A 27 28.48 -18.96 1.31
C ILE A 27 27.74 -17.75 1.88
N GLU A 28 26.63 -18.02 2.56
CA GLU A 28 25.85 -16.98 3.21
C GLU A 28 26.46 -16.60 4.56
N ILE A 29 26.64 -15.29 4.75
CA ILE A 29 26.99 -14.69 6.03
C ILE A 29 25.88 -13.69 6.36
N PRO A 30 25.22 -13.78 7.53
CA PRO A 30 24.15 -12.85 7.91
C PRO A 30 24.58 -11.39 7.84
N HIS A 31 23.78 -10.53 7.20
CA HIS A 31 24.10 -9.10 7.07
C HIS A 31 22.83 -8.25 6.89
N LEU A 32 22.83 -7.04 7.45
CA LEU A 32 21.71 -6.09 7.33
C LEU A 32 22.11 -4.70 6.81
N CYS A 33 23.37 -4.28 6.98
CA CYS A 33 23.83 -3.01 6.44
C CYS A 33 24.60 -3.19 5.13
N ALA A 34 25.25 -4.32 4.90
CA ALA A 34 25.85 -4.59 3.59
C ALA A 34 24.76 -4.74 2.53
N ASN A 35 25.01 -4.25 1.33
CA ASN A 35 24.11 -4.32 0.17
C ASN A 35 24.95 -4.21 -1.09
N GLU A 36 24.55 -4.90 -2.16
CA GLU A 36 25.27 -4.93 -3.42
C GLU A 36 25.46 -3.51 -4.00
N GLY A 37 26.67 -3.20 -4.47
CA GLY A 37 27.00 -1.90 -5.06
C GLY A 37 27.14 -0.73 -4.07
N LEU A 38 27.01 -0.94 -2.76
CA LEU A 38 27.32 0.06 -1.73
C LEU A 38 28.66 -0.20 -1.07
N ALA A 39 29.37 0.86 -0.70
CA ALA A 39 30.67 0.74 -0.05
C ALA A 39 30.58 0.00 1.31
N PRO A 40 31.61 -0.75 1.73
CA PRO A 40 31.71 -1.37 3.05
C PRO A 40 31.33 -0.43 4.21
N TYR A 41 30.49 -0.90 5.15
CA TYR A 41 29.98 -0.07 6.26
C TYR A 41 30.27 -0.61 7.66
N GLY A 42 30.07 -1.91 7.90
CA GLY A 42 30.37 -2.55 9.19
C GLY A 42 29.47 -2.16 10.37
N GLY A 43 28.45 -1.31 10.18
CA GLY A 43 27.62 -0.78 11.28
C GLY A 43 26.77 -1.82 12.01
N CYS A 44 26.10 -2.74 11.30
CA CYS A 44 25.13 -3.66 11.91
C CYS A 44 25.75 -4.84 12.69
N ARG A 45 27.03 -5.16 12.43
CA ARG A 45 27.77 -6.29 13.03
C ARG A 45 27.12 -7.68 12.90
N MET A 46 26.12 -7.88 12.04
CA MET A 46 25.57 -9.22 11.77
C MET A 46 26.58 -10.13 11.06
N CYS A 47 27.46 -9.54 10.26
CA CYS A 47 28.44 -10.25 9.43
C CYS A 47 29.74 -10.61 10.16
N VAL A 48 29.75 -10.60 11.50
CA VAL A 48 30.92 -11.01 12.28
C VAL A 48 31.28 -12.46 12.00
N VAL A 49 32.58 -12.74 11.84
CA VAL A 49 33.14 -14.07 11.58
C VAL A 49 34.29 -14.34 12.52
N GLU A 50 34.66 -15.60 12.68
CA GLU A 50 35.86 -16.01 13.41
C GLU A 50 36.99 -16.27 12.39
N ILE A 51 38.19 -15.77 12.67
CA ILE A 51 39.37 -15.97 11.81
C ILE A 51 40.47 -16.58 12.67
N GLU A 52 41.02 -17.71 12.25
CA GLU A 52 42.09 -18.40 12.99
C GLU A 52 43.31 -17.48 13.18
N GLY A 53 43.84 -17.45 14.40
CA GLY A 53 44.97 -16.58 14.76
C GLY A 53 44.60 -15.10 14.97
N MET A 54 43.34 -14.69 14.74
CA MET A 54 42.87 -13.32 14.99
C MET A 54 42.05 -13.24 16.28
N ARG A 55 42.31 -12.21 17.09
CA ARG A 55 41.54 -11.97 18.32
C ARG A 55 40.19 -11.32 17.99
N GLY A 56 39.12 -11.88 18.55
CA GLY A 56 37.76 -11.34 18.44
C GLY A 56 37.04 -11.76 17.15
N TYR A 57 35.91 -11.13 16.87
CA TYR A 57 35.04 -11.47 15.74
C TYR A 57 34.92 -10.28 14.78
N PRO A 58 35.86 -10.11 13.84
CA PRO A 58 35.81 -8.99 12.89
C PRO A 58 34.60 -9.10 11.94
N PRO A 59 34.03 -7.96 11.49
CA PRO A 59 32.97 -7.95 10.49
C PRO A 59 33.52 -8.30 9.09
N SER A 60 32.98 -9.34 8.45
CA SER A 60 33.46 -9.80 7.14
C SER A 60 33.27 -8.76 6.03
N CYS A 61 32.31 -7.85 6.15
CA CYS A 61 32.03 -6.85 5.13
C CYS A 61 33.05 -5.72 5.03
N THR A 62 33.95 -5.55 6.00
CA THR A 62 35.03 -4.55 5.95
C THR A 62 36.41 -5.18 6.03
N THR A 63 36.51 -6.48 6.34
CA THR A 63 37.77 -7.20 6.41
C THR A 63 38.18 -7.63 5.00
N PRO A 64 39.34 -7.17 4.49
CA PRO A 64 39.87 -7.65 3.22
C PRO A 64 40.21 -9.14 3.29
N ALA A 65 39.88 -9.89 2.25
CA ALA A 65 40.32 -11.27 2.12
C ALA A 65 41.84 -11.31 1.88
N ALA A 66 42.56 -12.14 2.64
CA ALA A 66 44.00 -12.31 2.50
C ALA A 66 44.38 -13.78 2.31
N GLU A 67 45.54 -14.00 1.69
CA GLU A 67 46.13 -15.32 1.51
C GLU A 67 46.28 -16.07 2.85
N GLY A 68 45.87 -17.34 2.87
CA GLY A 68 46.02 -18.23 4.01
C GLY A 68 45.03 -18.01 5.16
N MET A 69 44.06 -17.09 5.03
CA MET A 69 43.02 -16.94 6.06
C MET A 69 42.20 -18.23 6.21
N VAL A 70 41.90 -18.60 7.46
CA VAL A 70 40.94 -19.67 7.80
C VAL A 70 39.78 -19.03 8.55
N VAL A 71 38.63 -18.95 7.90
CA VAL A 71 37.45 -18.23 8.36
C VAL A 71 36.34 -19.21 8.71
N ARG A 72 35.71 -19.02 9.86
CA ARG A 72 34.49 -19.73 10.26
C ARG A 72 33.33 -18.72 10.31
N THR A 73 32.26 -19.01 9.57
CA THR A 73 31.08 -18.13 9.50
C THR A 73 29.98 -18.57 10.45
N GLN A 74 30.07 -19.79 10.98
CA GLN A 74 29.10 -20.39 11.89
C GLN A 74 29.77 -20.92 13.15
N GLY A 75 29.02 -20.93 14.26
CA GLY A 75 29.48 -21.42 15.55
C GLY A 75 28.55 -20.97 16.68
N PRO A 76 28.56 -21.65 17.84
CA PRO A 76 27.68 -21.32 18.96
C PRO A 76 27.91 -19.89 19.49
N GLU A 77 29.17 -19.47 19.62
CA GLU A 77 29.52 -18.12 20.06
C GLU A 77 29.13 -17.05 19.03
N LEU A 78 29.32 -17.31 17.73
CA LEU A 78 28.87 -16.41 16.66
C LEU A 78 27.34 -16.26 16.66
N LYS A 79 26.59 -17.36 16.80
CA LYS A 79 25.12 -17.33 16.90
C LYS A 79 24.66 -16.50 18.10
N LYS A 80 25.28 -16.73 19.26
CA LYS A 80 25.00 -15.97 20.50
C LYS A 80 25.31 -14.48 20.35
N LEU A 81 26.47 -14.14 19.78
CA LEU A 81 26.86 -12.75 19.54
C LEU A 81 25.88 -12.04 18.59
N ARG A 82 25.56 -12.67 17.45
CA ARG A 82 24.59 -12.14 16.48
C ARG A 82 23.21 -11.93 17.13
N ARG A 83 22.72 -12.92 17.88
CA ARG A 83 21.44 -12.84 18.61
C ARG A 83 21.42 -11.65 19.58
N ASN A 84 22.48 -11.47 20.37
CA ASN A 84 22.57 -10.37 21.32
C ASN A 84 22.60 -9.00 20.62
N VAL A 85 23.38 -8.86 19.54
CA VAL A 85 23.44 -7.61 18.77
C VAL A 85 22.09 -7.32 18.11
N LEU A 86 21.42 -8.34 17.56
CA LEU A 86 20.07 -8.18 17.01
C LEU A 86 19.06 -7.78 18.11
N GLY A 87 19.11 -8.41 19.28
CA GLY A 87 18.28 -8.05 20.43
C GLY A 87 18.46 -6.59 20.85
N LEU A 88 19.70 -6.08 20.87
CA LEU A 88 19.99 -4.66 21.13
C LEU A 88 19.42 -3.74 20.03
N MET A 89 19.54 -4.15 18.77
CA MET A 89 18.98 -3.41 17.63
C MET A 89 17.45 -3.31 17.70
N MET A 90 16.78 -4.35 18.22
CA MET A 90 15.33 -4.43 18.32
C MET A 90 14.73 -3.66 19.49
N LEU A 91 15.54 -3.12 20.41
CA LEU A 91 15.06 -2.33 21.55
C LEU A 91 14.23 -1.13 21.11
N GLU A 92 14.64 -0.47 20.03
CA GLU A 92 14.01 0.75 19.53
C GLU A 92 13.07 0.50 18.33
N HIS A 93 12.96 -0.75 17.89
CA HIS A 93 12.06 -1.20 16.83
C HIS A 93 10.78 -1.81 17.44
N PRO A 94 9.58 -1.60 16.85
CA PRO A 94 8.38 -2.38 17.15
C PRO A 94 8.62 -3.89 16.95
N ASN A 95 9.03 -4.58 18.00
CA ASN A 95 9.68 -5.89 17.93
C ASN A 95 8.78 -7.06 18.33
N ALA A 96 7.57 -6.81 18.83
CA ALA A 96 6.67 -7.85 19.34
C ALA A 96 6.40 -8.98 18.32
N CYS A 97 6.49 -8.68 17.01
CA CYS A 97 6.39 -9.68 15.95
C CYS A 97 7.55 -10.67 15.88
N LEU A 98 8.73 -10.29 16.37
CA LEU A 98 9.95 -11.08 16.31
C LEU A 98 10.03 -12.07 17.47
N LEU A 99 9.35 -11.77 18.59
CA LEU A 99 9.44 -12.49 19.86
C LEU A 99 8.21 -13.38 20.15
N CYS A 100 7.18 -13.31 19.32
CA CYS A 100 5.89 -13.95 19.56
C CYS A 100 5.96 -15.48 19.39
N GLY A 101 5.61 -16.24 20.44
CA GLY A 101 5.57 -17.70 20.42
C GLY A 101 4.48 -18.31 19.52
N ARG A 102 3.36 -17.60 19.30
CA ARG A 102 2.24 -18.04 18.44
C ARG A 102 2.35 -17.55 16.99
N ARG A 103 3.54 -17.13 16.56
CA ARG A 103 3.76 -16.52 15.24
C ARG A 103 3.33 -17.45 14.10
N ALA A 104 3.67 -18.73 14.16
CA ALA A 104 3.34 -19.72 13.13
C ALA A 104 1.81 -19.89 12.96
N GLU A 105 1.07 -20.05 14.06
CA GLU A 105 -0.40 -20.13 14.05
C GLU A 105 -1.02 -18.85 13.48
N CYS A 106 -0.48 -17.69 13.88
CA CYS A 106 -0.97 -16.39 13.42
C CYS A 106 -0.73 -16.17 11.92
N GLU A 107 0.39 -16.67 11.38
CA GLU A 107 0.70 -16.63 9.95
C GLU A 107 -0.20 -17.56 9.13
N ALA A 108 -0.52 -18.76 9.63
CA ALA A 108 -1.47 -19.65 8.98
C ALA A 108 -2.87 -19.00 8.87
N TYR A 109 -3.29 -18.29 9.91
CA TYR A 109 -4.58 -17.62 9.93
C TYR A 109 -4.57 -16.28 9.15
N ARG A 110 -3.52 -15.46 9.29
CA ARG A 110 -3.37 -14.13 8.66
C ARG A 110 -2.00 -14.01 7.97
N PRO A 111 -1.84 -14.60 6.78
CA PRO A 111 -0.55 -14.64 6.08
C PRO A 111 -0.13 -13.25 5.59
N GLU A 112 -1.07 -12.49 5.02
CA GLU A 112 -0.79 -11.18 4.43
C GLU A 112 -0.71 -10.04 5.47
N PRO A 113 0.02 -8.95 5.14
CA PRO A 113 -0.12 -7.70 5.87
C PRO A 113 -1.48 -7.06 5.62
N GLU A 114 -1.98 -6.34 6.61
CA GLU A 114 -3.18 -5.53 6.56
C GLU A 114 -2.80 -4.05 6.58
N LYS A 115 -3.50 -3.26 5.77
CA LYS A 115 -3.43 -1.80 5.81
C LYS A 115 -3.62 -1.27 7.23
N ALA A 116 -2.79 -0.29 7.59
CA ALA A 116 -2.84 0.40 8.87
C ALA A 116 -2.36 1.84 8.70
N GLY A 117 -2.78 2.72 9.60
CA GLY A 117 -2.25 4.06 9.65
C GLY A 117 -0.76 4.06 9.98
N ARG A 118 -0.40 3.53 11.14
CA ARG A 118 0.98 3.34 11.61
C ARG A 118 1.26 1.86 11.87
N THR A 119 2.50 1.43 11.63
CA THR A 119 2.89 0.05 11.92
C THR A 119 3.11 -0.14 13.41
N THR A 120 2.23 -0.90 14.06
CA THR A 120 2.33 -1.21 15.50
C THR A 120 2.45 -2.70 15.80
N GLY A 121 2.46 -3.56 14.78
CA GLY A 121 2.71 -5.00 14.89
C GLY A 121 2.94 -5.71 13.54
N CYS A 122 3.21 -7.02 13.58
CA CYS A 122 3.52 -7.85 12.40
C CYS A 122 2.48 -7.75 11.29
N HIS A 123 1.21 -7.91 11.62
CA HIS A 123 0.14 -7.92 10.63
C HIS A 123 -0.14 -6.53 10.06
N THR A 124 0.35 -5.47 10.68
CA THR A 124 0.23 -4.10 10.15
C THR A 124 1.52 -3.63 9.48
N CYS A 125 2.57 -4.46 9.46
CA CYS A 125 3.84 -4.13 8.86
C CYS A 125 3.80 -4.46 7.36
N ASN A 126 3.91 -3.44 6.53
CA ASN A 126 3.94 -3.58 5.08
C ASN A 126 5.09 -4.47 4.56
N ASN A 127 6.22 -4.52 5.28
CA ASN A 127 7.38 -5.29 4.86
C ASN A 127 7.36 -6.75 5.31
N LYS A 128 6.29 -7.20 6.01
CA LYS A 128 6.16 -8.56 6.56
C LYS A 128 6.64 -9.68 5.60
N PRO A 129 6.29 -9.68 4.31
CA PRO A 129 6.66 -10.76 3.38
C PRO A 129 8.13 -10.78 2.95
N VAL A 130 8.87 -9.67 3.09
CA VAL A 130 10.23 -9.50 2.54
C VAL A 130 11.23 -8.90 3.55
N CYS A 131 10.86 -8.88 4.84
CA CYS A 131 11.67 -8.26 5.89
C CYS A 131 12.91 -9.08 6.24
N GLU A 132 14.10 -8.58 5.89
CA GLU A 132 15.39 -9.20 6.21
C GLU A 132 15.59 -9.38 7.73
N VAL A 133 15.20 -8.37 8.53
CA VAL A 133 15.30 -8.43 10.00
C VAL A 133 14.47 -9.58 10.59
N ARG A 134 13.31 -9.87 10.00
CA ARG A 134 12.42 -10.92 10.49
C ARG A 134 12.96 -12.31 10.16
N GLY A 135 13.49 -12.49 8.94
CA GLY A 135 14.18 -13.73 8.57
C GLY A 135 15.36 -14.00 9.49
N LEU A 136 16.15 -12.97 9.78
CA LEU A 136 17.30 -13.10 10.67
C LEU A 136 16.92 -13.36 12.14
N ALA A 137 15.85 -12.74 12.64
CA ALA A 137 15.34 -13.02 13.98
C ALA A 137 14.91 -14.48 14.15
N GLU A 138 14.33 -15.07 13.10
CA GLU A 138 13.93 -16.47 13.06
C GLU A 138 15.15 -17.41 13.00
N GLU A 139 16.09 -17.15 12.10
CA GLU A 139 17.36 -17.90 11.98
C GLU A 139 18.14 -17.92 13.30
N LEU A 140 18.16 -16.79 14.01
CA LEU A 140 18.86 -16.65 15.28
C LEU A 140 18.04 -17.11 16.49
N GLU A 141 16.78 -17.52 16.33
CA GLU A 141 15.87 -17.89 17.43
C GLU A 141 15.74 -16.79 18.50
N LEU A 142 15.49 -15.55 18.07
CA LEU A 142 15.31 -14.42 18.99
C LEU A 142 13.92 -14.50 19.65
N ALA A 143 13.87 -14.95 20.91
CA ALA A 143 12.60 -15.10 21.65
C ALA A 143 12.41 -14.08 22.79
N GLU A 144 13.46 -13.33 23.15
CA GLU A 144 13.45 -12.34 24.22
C GLU A 144 14.43 -11.21 23.94
N LEU A 145 14.18 -10.05 24.54
CA LEU A 145 15.09 -8.92 24.50
C LEU A 145 15.98 -8.91 25.75
N PRO A 146 17.23 -8.43 25.62
CA PRO A 146 18.14 -8.34 26.76
C PRO A 146 17.72 -7.27 27.79
N VAL A 147 16.93 -6.27 27.39
CA VAL A 147 16.36 -5.22 28.24
C VAL A 147 14.99 -4.79 27.70
N PRO A 148 14.15 -4.08 28.48
CA PRO A 148 12.86 -3.59 28.01
C PRO A 148 12.96 -2.68 26.78
N PRO A 149 11.98 -2.72 25.86
CA PRO A 149 12.00 -1.93 24.64
C PRO A 149 11.70 -0.45 24.90
N ILE A 150 12.28 0.42 24.08
CA ILE A 150 12.10 1.87 24.07
C ILE A 150 11.35 2.24 22.80
N TYR A 151 10.17 2.85 22.92
CA TYR A 151 9.43 3.32 21.76
C TYR A 151 9.55 4.84 21.63
N HIS A 152 10.11 5.30 20.51
CA HIS A 152 10.39 6.72 20.27
C HIS A 152 9.16 7.59 20.01
N GLN A 153 7.99 6.99 19.78
CA GLN A 153 6.75 7.70 19.44
C GLN A 153 6.90 8.67 18.27
N ARG A 154 7.78 8.35 17.30
CA ARG A 154 8.00 9.22 16.14
C ARG A 154 6.72 9.27 15.31
N PRO A 155 6.28 10.45 14.86
CA PRO A 155 5.15 10.55 13.95
C PRO A 155 5.49 9.83 12.64
N LEU A 156 4.47 9.29 11.99
CA LEU A 156 4.61 8.76 10.64
C LEU A 156 4.69 9.91 9.65
N GLU A 157 5.78 10.01 8.90
CA GLU A 157 5.96 11.08 7.92
C GLU A 157 5.24 10.72 6.61
N ARG A 158 4.20 11.48 6.29
CA ARG A 158 3.32 11.33 5.10
C ARG A 158 3.16 12.63 4.32
N ASP A 159 3.94 13.63 4.66
CA ASP A 159 4.03 14.94 3.99
C ASP A 159 4.78 14.87 2.66
N ASN A 160 5.31 13.69 2.31
CA ASN A 160 5.98 13.42 1.05
C ASN A 160 4.99 12.85 0.02
N PRO A 161 5.14 13.09 -1.28
CA PRO A 161 4.17 12.72 -2.31
C PRO A 161 4.03 11.22 -2.59
N PHE A 162 5.12 10.46 -2.57
CA PHE A 162 5.13 9.07 -3.07
C PHE A 162 5.54 8.01 -2.05
N MET A 163 6.08 8.42 -0.91
CA MET A 163 6.62 7.49 0.08
C MET A 163 6.19 7.86 1.49
N ASP A 164 5.99 6.84 2.31
CA ASP A 164 5.79 6.98 3.75
C ASP A 164 7.09 6.64 4.47
N ARG A 165 7.36 7.36 5.57
CA ARG A 165 8.53 7.10 6.42
C ARG A 165 8.13 6.83 7.86
N ASP A 166 8.19 5.57 8.27
CA ASP A 166 7.99 5.16 9.67
C ASP A 166 9.34 4.98 10.35
N LEU A 167 9.87 6.05 10.92
CA LEU A 167 11.19 6.04 11.56
C LEU A 167 11.24 5.22 12.87
N ASN A 168 10.11 4.68 13.33
CA ASN A 168 10.11 3.70 14.41
C ASN A 168 10.56 2.32 13.92
N LEU A 169 10.45 2.01 12.62
CA LEU A 169 10.92 0.74 12.04
C LEU A 169 12.42 0.75 11.68
N CYS A 170 13.11 1.88 11.90
CA CYS A 170 14.47 2.08 11.42
C CYS A 170 15.50 1.42 12.33
N ILE A 171 16.36 0.60 11.74
CA ILE A 171 17.49 -0.04 12.42
C ILE A 171 18.82 0.69 12.23
N LEU A 172 18.79 1.92 11.69
CA LEU A 172 19.98 2.77 11.45
C LEU A 172 21.09 2.08 10.63
N CYS A 173 20.73 1.23 9.67
CA CYS A 173 21.72 0.48 8.86
C CYS A 173 22.49 1.34 7.85
N GLY A 174 22.05 2.58 7.61
CA GLY A 174 22.71 3.53 6.71
C GLY A 174 22.67 3.18 5.22
N ARG A 175 21.96 2.11 4.79
CA ARG A 175 21.82 1.76 3.36
C ARG A 175 21.20 2.90 2.56
N CYS A 176 20.12 3.50 3.08
CA CYS A 176 19.43 4.61 2.44
C CYS A 176 20.29 5.89 2.33
N VAL A 177 21.13 6.17 3.33
CA VAL A 177 22.06 7.32 3.32
C VAL A 177 23.14 7.11 2.26
N ARG A 178 23.77 5.93 2.27
CA ARG A 178 24.83 5.59 1.32
C ARG A 178 24.32 5.55 -0.12
N VAL A 179 23.19 4.91 -0.40
CA VAL A 179 22.64 4.93 -1.77
C VAL A 179 22.34 6.35 -2.24
N CYS A 180 21.75 7.19 -1.38
CA CYS A 180 21.41 8.58 -1.72
C CYS A 180 22.65 9.45 -1.97
N LYS A 181 23.74 9.20 -1.24
CA LYS A 181 24.97 10.00 -1.31
C LYS A 181 25.95 9.47 -2.36
N GLU A 182 26.26 8.18 -2.30
CA GLU A 182 27.36 7.55 -3.05
C GLU A 182 26.94 7.15 -4.46
N GLN A 183 25.74 6.60 -4.64
CA GLN A 183 25.24 6.19 -5.97
C GLN A 183 24.48 7.32 -6.66
N GLN A 184 23.60 8.01 -5.93
CA GLN A 184 22.72 9.02 -6.51
C GLN A 184 23.30 10.45 -6.46
N GLY A 185 24.40 10.67 -5.72
CA GLY A 185 25.09 11.96 -5.68
C GLY A 185 24.31 13.12 -5.03
N ARG A 186 23.29 12.83 -4.21
CA ARG A 186 22.37 13.87 -3.67
C ARG A 186 22.57 14.20 -2.19
N ALA A 187 22.81 13.18 -1.36
CA ALA A 187 22.92 13.32 0.10
C ALA A 187 21.72 14.06 0.77
N VAL A 188 20.48 13.79 0.31
CA VAL A 188 19.24 14.39 0.85
C VAL A 188 18.92 13.92 2.27
N ILE A 189 19.27 12.67 2.58
CA ILE A 189 19.05 12.04 3.88
C ILE A 189 20.40 11.65 4.50
N ASP A 190 20.54 11.87 5.80
CA ASP A 190 21.73 11.52 6.58
C ASP A 190 21.33 11.11 8.01
N PHE A 191 22.32 10.74 8.83
CA PHE A 191 22.17 10.54 10.26
C PHE A 191 22.02 11.89 10.97
N VAL A 192 20.93 12.05 11.70
CA VAL A 192 20.62 13.22 12.52
C VAL A 192 20.57 12.81 13.98
N GLY A 193 21.18 13.60 14.87
CA GLY A 193 21.24 13.32 16.30
C GLY A 193 22.37 12.36 16.70
N ARG A 194 22.34 11.88 17.95
CA ARG A 194 23.33 10.95 18.53
C ARG A 194 22.69 10.06 19.60
N GLY A 195 23.30 8.89 19.85
CA GLY A 195 22.78 7.91 20.81
C GLY A 195 21.39 7.44 20.43
N SER A 196 20.51 7.20 21.41
CA SER A 196 19.11 6.81 21.17
C SER A 196 18.28 7.85 20.40
N ASN A 197 18.72 9.12 20.36
CA ASN A 197 18.06 10.14 19.56
C ASN A 197 18.48 10.12 18.08
N ALA A 198 19.36 9.20 17.67
CA ALA A 198 19.78 9.08 16.29
C ALA A 198 18.62 8.63 15.39
N ARG A 199 18.50 9.26 14.22
CA ARG A 199 17.52 8.91 13.17
C ARG A 199 18.06 9.21 11.79
N ILE A 200 17.42 8.63 10.78
CA ILE A 200 17.62 9.04 9.39
C ILE A 200 16.72 10.23 9.11
N GLY A 201 17.28 11.37 8.74
CA GLY A 201 16.57 12.64 8.57
C GLY A 201 17.20 13.55 7.53
N GLN A 202 16.56 14.68 7.30
CA GLN A 202 17.07 15.78 6.49
C GLN A 202 17.83 16.76 7.39
N ALA A 203 18.72 17.56 6.80
CA ALA A 203 19.32 18.68 7.51
C ALA A 203 18.22 19.67 7.95
N PHE A 204 18.32 20.20 9.17
CA PHE A 204 17.39 21.17 9.74
C PHE A 204 15.91 20.76 9.75
N ASP A 205 15.62 19.45 9.69
CA ASP A 205 14.24 18.93 9.68
C ASP A 205 13.36 19.47 8.55
N GLN A 206 13.99 19.76 7.41
CA GLN A 206 13.30 20.05 6.17
C GLN A 206 12.48 18.84 5.69
N THR A 207 11.41 19.09 4.95
CA THR A 207 10.71 18.05 4.18
C THR A 207 11.62 17.49 3.07
N LEU A 208 11.34 16.30 2.52
CA LEU A 208 12.14 15.77 1.39
C LEU A 208 12.09 16.71 0.19
N VAL A 209 10.95 17.36 -0.05
CA VAL A 209 10.77 18.31 -1.14
C VAL A 209 11.68 19.53 -0.95
N GLU A 210 11.68 20.12 0.25
CA GLU A 210 12.55 21.26 0.59
C GLU A 210 14.03 20.91 0.54
N ALA A 211 14.38 19.67 0.91
CA ALA A 211 15.74 19.14 0.84
C ALA A 211 16.20 18.76 -0.58
N GLY A 212 15.36 18.94 -1.62
CA GLY A 212 15.73 18.67 -3.01
C GLY A 212 15.70 17.19 -3.41
N CYS A 213 14.82 16.40 -2.78
CA CYS A 213 14.58 15.01 -3.18
C CYS A 213 13.90 14.94 -4.55
N ASN A 214 14.40 14.06 -5.42
CA ASN A 214 13.81 13.80 -6.74
C ASN A 214 12.91 12.57 -6.79
N PHE A 215 12.71 11.89 -5.65
CA PHE A 215 11.86 10.71 -5.58
C PHE A 215 12.28 9.62 -6.59
N CYS A 216 13.59 9.29 -6.65
CA CYS A 216 14.08 8.17 -7.47
C CYS A 216 13.79 6.80 -6.86
N GLY A 217 13.43 6.73 -5.58
CA GLY A 217 13.05 5.48 -4.90
C GLY A 217 14.19 4.56 -4.48
N ALA A 218 15.46 4.89 -4.79
CA ALA A 218 16.60 4.04 -4.47
C ALA A 218 16.73 3.75 -2.95
N CYS A 219 16.33 4.69 -2.09
CA CYS A 219 16.32 4.48 -0.64
C CYS A 219 15.24 3.49 -0.18
N VAL A 220 14.12 3.38 -0.91
CA VAL A 220 13.07 2.40 -0.67
C VAL A 220 13.57 1.01 -1.07
N ASP A 221 14.28 0.88 -2.19
CA ASP A 221 14.77 -0.41 -2.70
C ASP A 221 15.77 -1.10 -1.77
N VAL A 222 16.58 -0.32 -1.05
CA VAL A 222 17.64 -0.86 -0.17
C VAL A 222 17.20 -1.00 1.29
N CYS A 223 15.96 -0.63 1.65
CA CYS A 223 15.50 -0.66 3.04
C CYS A 223 15.27 -2.11 3.50
N PRO A 224 15.99 -2.63 4.51
CA PRO A 224 15.81 -4.01 4.99
C PRO A 224 14.57 -4.21 5.88
N THR A 225 13.82 -3.14 6.12
CA THR A 225 12.67 -3.06 7.04
C THR A 225 11.48 -2.45 6.28
N GLY A 226 10.46 -1.96 6.97
CA GLY A 226 9.39 -1.16 6.36
C GLY A 226 9.58 0.35 6.45
N THR A 227 10.72 0.83 6.97
CA THR A 227 10.93 2.25 7.32
C THR A 227 10.64 3.19 6.17
N LEU A 228 11.18 2.91 4.99
CA LEU A 228 10.97 3.70 3.77
C LEU A 228 10.13 2.84 2.83
N SER A 229 8.93 3.27 2.51
CA SER A 229 8.03 2.47 1.69
C SER A 229 7.30 3.30 0.65
N ASP A 230 7.17 2.72 -0.54
CA ASP A 230 6.31 3.24 -1.61
C ASP A 230 4.85 3.24 -1.12
N ARG A 231 4.22 4.41 -1.09
CA ARG A 231 2.87 4.58 -0.54
C ARG A 231 1.84 3.74 -1.27
N PHE A 232 1.98 3.63 -2.59
CA PHE A 232 1.08 2.85 -3.42
C PHE A 232 1.37 1.35 -3.27
N ALA A 233 2.63 0.94 -3.39
CA ALA A 233 2.99 -0.48 -3.45
C ALA A 233 2.88 -1.23 -2.11
N LYS A 234 3.08 -0.54 -0.98
CA LYS A 234 3.39 -1.19 0.31
C LYS A 234 2.36 -2.18 0.83
N TRP A 235 1.09 -2.10 0.43
CA TRP A 235 0.05 -3.00 0.92
C TRP A 235 -0.29 -4.17 -0.01
N TYR A 236 0.32 -4.24 -1.20
CA TYR A 236 0.05 -5.33 -2.16
C TYR A 236 0.82 -6.63 -1.83
N GLY A 237 1.74 -6.61 -0.86
CA GLY A 237 2.52 -7.78 -0.46
C GLY A 237 3.75 -8.01 -1.33
N ARG A 238 4.25 -9.25 -1.37
CA ARG A 238 5.42 -9.64 -2.16
C ARG A 238 5.02 -9.77 -3.64
N PRO A 239 5.74 -9.12 -4.58
CA PRO A 239 5.56 -9.36 -6.00
C PRO A 239 5.71 -10.84 -6.37
N ASP A 240 4.79 -11.37 -7.18
CA ASP A 240 4.83 -12.74 -7.71
C ASP A 240 5.56 -12.84 -9.05
N ALA A 241 5.69 -11.72 -9.76
CA ALA A 241 6.43 -11.63 -11.01
C ALA A 241 7.20 -10.31 -11.14
N SER A 242 8.28 -10.37 -11.92
CA SER A 242 9.13 -9.23 -12.26
C SER A 242 9.51 -9.29 -13.74
N THR A 243 9.17 -8.24 -14.50
CA THR A 243 9.38 -8.17 -15.95
C THR A 243 10.23 -6.97 -16.32
N ALA A 244 11.35 -7.21 -16.99
CA ALA A 244 12.14 -6.13 -17.61
C ALA A 244 11.40 -5.59 -18.85
N THR A 245 11.20 -4.29 -18.92
CA THR A 245 10.48 -3.59 -20.00
C THR A 245 11.04 -2.16 -20.16
N THR A 246 10.51 -1.41 -21.13
CA THR A 246 10.92 -0.03 -21.42
C THR A 246 9.84 0.95 -20.98
N CYS A 247 10.23 2.00 -20.26
CA CYS A 247 9.33 3.09 -19.87
C CYS A 247 8.88 3.91 -21.09
N GLY A 248 7.57 3.94 -21.37
CA GLY A 248 6.96 4.70 -22.47
C GLY A 248 6.36 6.06 -22.09
N LEU A 249 6.62 6.58 -20.89
CA LEU A 249 6.04 7.86 -20.43
C LEU A 249 6.73 9.11 -21.03
N CYS A 250 7.92 8.95 -21.62
CA CYS A 250 8.62 9.99 -22.37
C CYS A 250 9.62 9.34 -23.33
N ASP A 251 10.29 10.14 -24.16
CA ASP A 251 11.17 9.62 -25.22
C ASP A 251 12.51 9.08 -24.70
N GLN A 252 12.72 8.97 -23.38
CA GLN A 252 14.03 8.57 -22.84
C GLN A 252 14.29 7.06 -22.92
N GLY A 253 13.26 6.24 -23.18
CA GLY A 253 13.40 4.78 -23.34
C GLY A 253 14.10 4.09 -22.17
N CYS A 254 13.79 4.47 -20.92
CA CYS A 254 14.47 3.93 -19.75
C CYS A 254 14.18 2.42 -19.57
N ALA A 255 15.23 1.60 -19.43
CA ALA A 255 15.07 0.19 -19.04
C ALA A 255 14.65 0.09 -17.56
N MET A 256 13.56 -0.60 -17.30
CA MET A 256 13.00 -0.77 -15.96
C MET A 256 12.54 -2.20 -15.71
N SER A 257 12.53 -2.60 -14.45
CA SER A 257 11.92 -3.84 -13.98
C SER A 257 10.60 -3.50 -13.31
N VAL A 258 9.51 -4.00 -13.87
CA VAL A 258 8.14 -3.85 -13.34
C VAL A 258 7.84 -5.03 -12.42
N SER A 259 7.36 -4.74 -11.22
CA SER A 259 6.89 -5.74 -10.26
C SER A 259 5.37 -5.84 -10.33
N SER A 260 4.84 -7.06 -10.35
CA SER A 260 3.40 -7.31 -10.37
C SER A 260 2.95 -8.30 -9.29
N VAL A 261 1.67 -8.19 -8.94
CA VAL A 261 0.93 -9.09 -8.04
C VAL A 261 -0.40 -9.40 -8.70
N ASN A 262 -0.71 -10.67 -8.93
CA ASN A 262 -1.93 -11.13 -9.60
C ASN A 262 -2.17 -10.41 -10.94
N GLY A 263 -1.11 -10.21 -11.73
CA GLY A 263 -1.16 -9.53 -13.02
C GLY A 263 -1.32 -8.00 -12.94
N ARG A 264 -1.37 -7.39 -11.74
CA ARG A 264 -1.41 -5.93 -11.56
C ARG A 264 -0.02 -5.38 -11.30
N MET A 265 0.37 -4.30 -11.98
CA MET A 265 1.61 -3.59 -11.67
C MET A 265 1.49 -2.90 -10.30
N VAL A 266 2.47 -3.15 -9.42
CA VAL A 266 2.51 -2.57 -8.07
C VAL A 266 3.69 -1.63 -7.85
N GLY A 267 4.73 -1.71 -8.69
CA GLY A 267 5.89 -0.82 -8.60
C GLY A 267 6.89 -1.08 -9.71
N ALA A 268 7.93 -0.24 -9.78
CA ALA A 268 9.02 -0.39 -10.73
C ALA A 268 10.36 0.05 -10.13
N ARG A 269 11.46 -0.49 -10.68
CA ARG A 269 12.83 -0.05 -10.37
C ARG A 269 13.67 0.02 -11.64
N ALA A 270 14.76 0.78 -11.60
CA ALA A 270 15.74 0.74 -12.67
C ALA A 270 16.33 -0.67 -12.78
N VAL A 271 16.60 -1.14 -14.00
CA VAL A 271 17.37 -2.37 -14.19
C VAL A 271 18.85 -2.13 -13.87
N ASP A 272 19.34 -0.94 -14.16
CA ASP A 272 20.67 -0.47 -13.83
C ASP A 272 20.67 0.18 -12.43
N PRO A 273 21.31 -0.42 -11.40
CA PRO A 273 21.32 0.13 -10.05
C PRO A 273 21.99 1.51 -9.95
N GLY A 274 22.95 1.81 -10.84
CA GLY A 274 23.67 3.07 -10.84
C GLY A 274 22.88 4.23 -11.43
N VAL A 275 21.82 3.94 -12.20
CA VAL A 275 21.08 4.96 -12.96
C VAL A 275 19.60 4.95 -12.57
N PRO A 276 19.12 5.97 -11.82
CA PRO A 276 17.75 6.00 -11.34
C PRO A 276 16.72 6.23 -12.47
N LEU A 277 15.51 5.74 -12.24
CA LEU A 277 14.32 6.22 -12.95
C LEU A 277 13.91 7.61 -12.44
N CYS A 278 13.19 8.36 -13.28
CA CYS A 278 12.49 9.55 -12.81
C CYS A 278 11.22 9.18 -12.05
N VAL A 279 10.61 10.15 -11.37
CA VAL A 279 9.37 9.97 -10.60
C VAL A 279 8.23 9.31 -11.40
N LEU A 280 8.15 9.59 -12.71
CA LEU A 280 7.11 9.03 -13.58
C LEU A 280 7.26 7.51 -13.73
N GLY A 281 8.45 7.05 -14.06
CA GLY A 281 8.74 5.62 -14.20
C GLY A 281 8.77 4.89 -12.85
N ARG A 282 9.28 5.54 -11.80
CA ARG A 282 9.41 4.94 -10.47
C ARG A 282 8.07 4.77 -9.75
N PHE A 283 7.30 5.85 -9.63
CA PHE A 283 6.12 5.91 -8.76
C PHE A 283 4.82 6.08 -9.57
N ALA A 284 4.80 6.99 -10.55
CA ALA A 284 3.55 7.37 -11.21
C ALA A 284 2.95 6.25 -12.08
N MET A 285 3.78 5.43 -12.74
CA MET A 285 3.27 4.43 -13.70
C MET A 285 2.33 3.42 -13.07
N ALA A 286 2.66 2.90 -11.88
CA ALA A 286 1.83 1.89 -11.22
C ALA A 286 0.47 2.49 -10.81
N GLU A 287 0.47 3.71 -10.27
CA GLU A 287 -0.76 4.41 -9.90
C GLU A 287 -1.60 4.79 -11.14
N PHE A 288 -0.95 5.28 -12.20
CA PHE A 288 -1.59 5.60 -13.49
C PHE A 288 -2.21 4.37 -14.15
N LEU A 289 -1.52 3.23 -14.19
CA LEU A 289 -2.10 2.02 -14.80
C LEU A 289 -3.26 1.48 -13.96
N ALA A 290 -3.22 1.71 -12.65
CA ALA A 290 -4.22 1.23 -11.72
C ALA A 290 -5.26 2.29 -11.32
N GLY A 291 -5.42 3.35 -12.10
CA GLY A 291 -6.40 4.40 -11.85
C GLY A 291 -7.85 3.87 -11.95
N PRO A 292 -8.80 4.49 -11.25
CA PRO A 292 -10.18 3.99 -11.17
C PRO A 292 -10.97 4.28 -12.45
N ASP A 293 -10.59 5.35 -13.14
CA ASP A 293 -11.29 5.86 -14.32
C ASP A 293 -10.75 5.25 -15.61
N ARG A 294 -9.88 4.23 -15.54
CA ARG A 294 -9.39 3.51 -16.72
C ARG A 294 -10.57 2.97 -17.53
N LEU A 295 -10.49 3.07 -18.86
CA LEU A 295 -11.51 2.51 -19.74
C LEU A 295 -11.40 0.97 -19.75
N HIS A 296 -12.47 0.29 -19.30
CA HIS A 296 -12.53 -1.17 -19.22
C HIS A 296 -13.31 -1.83 -20.37
N PHE A 297 -14.20 -1.11 -21.03
CA PHE A 297 -15.16 -1.66 -22.00
C PHE A 297 -15.27 -0.76 -23.23
N PRO A 298 -15.68 -1.29 -24.39
CA PRO A 298 -16.03 -0.46 -25.51
C PRO A 298 -17.36 0.26 -25.26
N TYR A 299 -17.49 1.46 -25.81
CA TYR A 299 -18.71 2.26 -25.72
C TYR A 299 -19.19 2.67 -27.11
N VAL A 300 -20.51 2.65 -27.30
CA VAL A 300 -21.17 3.12 -28.52
C VAL A 300 -22.12 4.25 -28.18
N ARG A 301 -22.15 5.28 -29.04
CA ARG A 301 -23.08 6.39 -28.92
C ARG A 301 -24.48 6.00 -29.37
N VAL A 302 -25.44 6.15 -28.45
CA VAL A 302 -26.87 5.99 -28.71
C VAL A 302 -27.57 7.30 -28.33
N GLY A 303 -27.93 8.08 -29.35
CA GLY A 303 -28.44 9.45 -29.15
C GLY A 303 -27.36 10.34 -28.53
N ALA A 304 -27.67 10.97 -27.39
CA ALA A 304 -26.76 11.89 -26.70
C ALA A 304 -25.78 11.20 -25.73
N VAL A 305 -25.92 9.89 -25.47
CA VAL A 305 -25.16 9.18 -24.43
C VAL A 305 -24.29 8.06 -25.00
N LEU A 306 -23.13 7.84 -24.39
CA LEU A 306 -22.32 6.64 -24.60
C LEU A 306 -22.84 5.51 -23.71
N ARG A 307 -23.02 4.34 -24.29
CA ARG A 307 -23.40 3.13 -23.56
C ARG A 307 -22.33 2.07 -23.74
N GLN A 308 -22.04 1.37 -22.64
CA GLN A 308 -21.20 0.19 -22.67
C GLN A 308 -21.76 -0.82 -23.67
N SER A 309 -20.87 -1.42 -24.46
CA SER A 309 -21.20 -2.40 -25.51
C SER A 309 -20.34 -3.65 -25.36
N ASP A 310 -20.74 -4.73 -26.01
CA ASP A 310 -19.84 -5.83 -26.30
C ASP A 310 -18.88 -5.47 -27.45
N TRP A 311 -17.73 -6.16 -27.48
CA TRP A 311 -16.66 -5.92 -28.45
C TRP A 311 -17.12 -6.13 -29.90
N LYS A 312 -17.83 -7.23 -30.17
CA LYS A 312 -18.24 -7.62 -31.52
C LYS A 312 -19.21 -6.60 -32.12
N LEU A 313 -20.25 -6.24 -31.37
CA LEU A 313 -21.23 -5.25 -31.80
C LEU A 313 -20.61 -3.88 -32.03
N ALA A 314 -19.72 -3.44 -31.13
CA ALA A 314 -19.03 -2.16 -31.27
C ALA A 314 -18.17 -2.12 -32.54
N LEU A 315 -17.43 -3.20 -32.84
CA LEU A 315 -16.65 -3.34 -34.06
C LEU A 315 -17.51 -3.36 -35.32
N GLU A 316 -18.56 -4.17 -35.36
CA GLU A 316 -19.46 -4.28 -36.51
C GLU A 316 -20.13 -2.94 -36.83
N GLN A 317 -20.57 -2.21 -35.81
CA GLN A 317 -21.18 -0.89 -35.98
C GLN A 317 -20.15 0.17 -36.40
N ALA A 318 -18.95 0.13 -35.83
CA ALA A 318 -17.86 1.02 -36.24
C ALA A 318 -17.47 0.78 -37.70
N ALA A 319 -17.26 -0.48 -38.09
CA ALA A 319 -16.95 -0.88 -39.46
C ALA A 319 -18.05 -0.45 -40.44
N THR A 320 -19.30 -0.75 -40.13
CA THR A 320 -20.44 -0.37 -40.99
C THR A 320 -20.48 1.13 -41.25
N ARG A 321 -20.23 1.96 -40.24
CA ARG A 321 -20.21 3.41 -40.42
C ARG A 321 -18.97 3.89 -41.16
N LEU A 322 -17.80 3.32 -40.87
CA LEU A 322 -16.53 3.70 -41.48
C LEU A 322 -16.44 3.32 -42.97
N ASP A 323 -17.15 2.28 -43.41
CA ASP A 323 -17.09 1.78 -44.80
C ASP A 323 -17.44 2.86 -45.84
N HIS A 324 -18.23 3.86 -45.44
CA HIS A 324 -18.63 4.98 -46.30
C HIS A 324 -17.56 6.09 -46.46
N PHE A 325 -16.46 6.03 -45.71
CA PHE A 325 -15.44 7.09 -45.68
C PHE A 325 -14.08 6.53 -46.11
N ARG A 326 -13.62 6.91 -47.31
CA ARG A 326 -12.33 6.51 -47.88
C ARG A 326 -11.63 7.69 -48.56
N GLY A 327 -10.36 7.53 -48.91
CA GLY A 327 -9.58 8.61 -49.53
C GLY A 327 -9.42 9.82 -48.61
N GLU A 328 -9.50 11.03 -49.17
CA GLU A 328 -9.34 12.32 -48.46
C GLU A 328 -10.38 12.53 -47.32
N THR A 329 -11.47 11.76 -47.30
CA THR A 329 -12.53 11.94 -46.27
C THR A 329 -12.26 11.23 -44.95
N PHE A 330 -11.22 10.40 -44.88
CA PHE A 330 -10.83 9.63 -43.70
C PHE A 330 -9.45 10.06 -43.21
N ALA A 331 -9.25 10.14 -41.89
CA ALA A 331 -7.93 10.31 -41.30
C ALA A 331 -7.70 9.39 -40.10
N PHE A 332 -6.43 9.05 -39.87
CA PHE A 332 -5.99 8.36 -38.66
C PHE A 332 -4.98 9.24 -37.94
N VAL A 333 -5.19 9.47 -36.64
CA VAL A 333 -4.35 10.34 -35.81
C VAL A 333 -3.76 9.56 -34.62
N CYS A 334 -2.44 9.44 -34.56
CA CYS A 334 -1.74 8.82 -33.42
C CYS A 334 -0.58 9.69 -32.93
N ASP A 335 0.03 9.35 -31.79
CA ASP A 335 1.27 9.97 -31.30
C ASP A 335 2.39 8.91 -31.08
N PRO A 336 3.62 9.32 -30.71
CA PRO A 336 4.71 8.41 -30.43
C PRO A 336 4.52 7.48 -29.21
N SER A 337 3.42 7.60 -28.45
CA SER A 337 3.13 6.68 -27.33
C SER A 337 2.68 5.29 -27.78
N SER A 338 2.18 5.15 -29.01
CA SER A 338 1.89 3.86 -29.65
C SER A 338 3.18 3.18 -30.12
N THR A 339 3.24 1.86 -30.01
CA THR A 339 4.44 1.11 -30.40
C THR A 339 4.74 1.29 -31.91
N LEU A 340 5.98 1.04 -32.31
CA LEU A 340 6.37 1.05 -33.72
C LEU A 340 5.54 0.04 -34.53
N GLU A 341 5.23 -1.10 -33.92
CA GLU A 341 4.39 -2.14 -34.49
C GLU A 341 2.93 -1.68 -34.61
N ASP A 342 2.36 -1.02 -33.59
CA ASP A 342 1.03 -0.41 -33.68
C ASP A 342 0.94 0.58 -34.85
N ARG A 343 1.91 1.51 -34.92
CA ARG A 343 1.96 2.54 -35.96
C ARG A 343 2.07 1.94 -37.37
N ARG A 344 2.80 0.83 -37.53
CA ARG A 344 2.85 0.09 -38.79
C ARG A 344 1.47 -0.42 -39.21
N VAL A 345 0.71 -1.01 -38.28
CA VAL A 345 -0.65 -1.48 -38.54
C VAL A 345 -1.58 -0.32 -38.88
N PHE A 346 -1.48 0.81 -38.17
CA PHE A 346 -2.29 2.00 -38.43
C PHE A 346 -2.02 2.59 -39.81
N GLU A 347 -0.74 2.68 -40.21
CA GLU A 347 -0.36 3.20 -41.52
C GLU A 347 -0.91 2.32 -42.63
N ARG A 348 -0.76 1.00 -42.55
CA ARG A 348 -1.30 0.07 -43.54
C ARG A 348 -2.83 0.13 -43.59
N PHE A 349 -3.50 0.16 -42.45
CA PHE A 349 -4.95 0.36 -42.38
C PHE A 349 -5.36 1.63 -43.14
N THR A 350 -4.68 2.75 -42.88
CA THR A 350 -5.02 4.06 -43.45
C THR A 350 -4.75 4.11 -44.95
N ARG A 351 -3.56 3.68 -45.38
CA ARG A 351 -3.11 3.82 -46.77
C ARG A 351 -3.65 2.71 -47.69
N GLU A 352 -3.68 1.47 -47.22
CA GLU A 352 -4.01 0.31 -48.07
C GLU A 352 -5.50 -0.02 -48.02
N LEU A 353 -6.11 -0.05 -46.83
CA LEU A 353 -7.52 -0.43 -46.67
C LEU A 353 -8.45 0.78 -46.86
N MET A 354 -8.16 1.90 -46.21
CA MET A 354 -8.98 3.11 -46.32
C MET A 354 -8.62 3.96 -47.54
N GLY A 355 -7.48 3.70 -48.19
CA GLY A 355 -7.01 4.44 -49.36
C GLY A 355 -6.73 5.91 -49.08
N SER A 356 -6.53 6.29 -47.82
CA SER A 356 -6.40 7.69 -47.39
C SER A 356 -4.94 8.13 -47.34
N PRO A 357 -4.62 9.37 -47.77
CA PRO A 357 -3.30 9.94 -47.57
C PRO A 357 -3.08 10.45 -46.13
N HIS A 358 -4.14 10.60 -45.33
CA HIS A 358 -4.12 11.28 -44.03
C HIS A 358 -3.78 10.36 -42.85
N PHE A 359 -2.58 9.78 -42.88
CA PHE A 359 -1.97 9.20 -41.68
C PHE A 359 -1.18 10.29 -40.94
N ILE A 360 -1.74 10.79 -39.83
CA ILE A 360 -1.25 11.97 -39.11
C ILE A 360 -0.60 11.52 -37.79
N THR A 361 0.68 11.85 -37.62
CA THR A 361 1.37 11.66 -36.33
C THR A 361 1.41 13.00 -35.58
N ALA A 362 0.67 13.08 -34.47
CA ALA A 362 0.72 14.18 -33.52
C ALA A 362 2.09 14.19 -32.83
N VAL A 363 2.81 15.30 -32.91
CA VAL A 363 4.14 15.46 -32.28
C VAL A 363 3.97 16.13 -30.92
N PRO A 364 4.28 15.44 -29.81
CA PRO A 364 4.20 16.05 -28.49
C PRO A 364 5.25 17.15 -28.30
N ASP A 365 4.87 18.20 -27.59
CA ASP A 365 5.80 19.21 -27.09
C ASP A 365 6.70 18.66 -25.96
N ALA A 366 7.56 19.51 -25.40
CA ALA A 366 8.45 19.13 -24.30
C ALA A 366 7.69 18.63 -23.05
N TRP A 367 6.41 18.99 -22.90
CA TRP A 367 5.55 18.57 -21.80
C TRP A 367 4.73 17.33 -22.12
N GLY A 368 4.80 16.81 -23.35
CA GLY A 368 4.04 15.65 -23.81
C GLY A 368 2.65 15.97 -24.35
N ARG A 369 2.30 17.26 -24.51
CA ARG A 369 1.03 17.67 -25.11
C ARG A 369 1.18 17.73 -26.62
N ALA A 370 0.27 17.10 -27.35
CA ALA A 370 0.28 17.13 -28.81
C ALA A 370 -1.03 17.70 -29.33
N GLU A 371 -1.00 18.50 -30.38
CA GLU A 371 -2.21 19.02 -31.02
C GLU A 371 -2.05 18.96 -32.54
N VAL A 372 -3.11 18.55 -33.23
CA VAL A 372 -3.15 18.47 -34.70
C VAL A 372 -4.35 19.24 -35.23
N THR A 373 -4.20 19.76 -36.44
CA THR A 373 -5.31 20.31 -37.22
C THR A 373 -5.75 19.26 -38.23
N LEU A 374 -7.05 18.95 -38.24
CA LEU A 374 -7.62 18.02 -39.21
C LEU A 374 -7.74 18.72 -40.59
N PRO A 375 -7.43 18.02 -41.70
CA PRO A 375 -7.73 18.52 -43.04
C PRO A 375 -9.23 18.79 -43.23
N GLY A 376 -9.59 19.83 -43.98
CA GLY A 376 -10.99 20.30 -44.07
C GLY A 376 -11.97 19.31 -44.72
N ASP A 377 -11.51 18.40 -45.56
CA ASP A 377 -12.36 17.40 -46.24
C ASP A 377 -12.60 16.13 -45.39
N VAL A 378 -11.92 16.02 -44.24
CA VAL A 378 -12.04 14.85 -43.35
C VAL A 378 -13.38 14.86 -42.63
N ARG A 379 -14.12 13.76 -42.77
CA ARG A 379 -15.43 13.54 -42.14
C ARG A 379 -15.45 12.33 -41.21
N ALA A 380 -14.44 11.46 -41.29
CA ALA A 380 -14.26 10.33 -40.39
C ALA A 380 -12.83 10.25 -39.82
N VAL A 381 -12.70 10.04 -38.51
CA VAL A 381 -11.41 9.97 -37.81
C VAL A 381 -11.34 8.75 -36.89
N ILE A 382 -10.21 8.05 -36.92
CA ILE A 382 -9.76 7.18 -35.83
C ILE A 382 -8.61 7.88 -35.11
N THR A 383 -8.63 7.94 -33.78
CA THR A 383 -7.53 8.54 -33.02
C THR A 383 -7.15 7.81 -31.72
N THR A 384 -5.85 7.76 -31.40
CA THR A 384 -5.28 7.08 -30.22
C THR A 384 -5.09 7.99 -29.01
N GLY A 385 -6.07 8.84 -28.71
CA GLY A 385 -6.01 9.86 -27.66
C GLY A 385 -6.74 11.13 -28.06
N SER A 386 -6.62 12.18 -27.26
CA SER A 386 -7.35 13.44 -27.48
C SER A 386 -6.47 14.52 -28.13
N PHE A 387 -6.04 14.33 -29.38
CA PHE A 387 -5.05 15.19 -30.06
C PHE A 387 -5.61 16.40 -30.82
N PHE A 388 -6.92 16.63 -30.78
CA PHE A 388 -7.56 17.79 -31.36
C PHE A 388 -8.76 18.19 -30.49
N PRO A 389 -9.14 19.47 -30.48
CA PRO A 389 -10.20 19.96 -29.61
C PRO A 389 -11.58 19.39 -30.01
N PRO A 390 -12.51 19.16 -29.06
CA PRO A 390 -13.86 18.65 -29.36
C PRO A 390 -14.65 19.50 -30.37
N GLU A 391 -14.33 20.79 -30.48
CA GLU A 391 -14.89 21.72 -31.47
C GLU A 391 -14.51 21.31 -32.90
N ALA A 392 -13.28 20.84 -33.12
CA ALA A 392 -12.84 20.34 -34.43
C ALA A 392 -13.50 19.00 -34.80
N ALA A 393 -14.11 18.31 -33.84
CA ALA A 393 -14.89 17.10 -34.08
C ALA A 393 -16.35 17.38 -34.43
N ALA A 394 -16.80 18.65 -34.44
CA ALA A 394 -18.21 18.99 -34.67
C ALA A 394 -18.71 18.59 -36.07
N ASP A 395 -17.84 18.68 -37.07
CA ASP A 395 -18.15 18.36 -38.47
C ASP A 395 -17.87 16.89 -38.83
N LEU A 396 -17.38 16.09 -37.89
CA LEU A 396 -17.13 14.66 -38.10
C LEU A 396 -18.44 13.86 -38.04
N GLU A 397 -18.67 13.06 -39.08
CA GLU A 397 -19.78 12.10 -39.14
C GLU A 397 -19.46 10.83 -38.34
N VAL A 398 -18.18 10.44 -38.29
CA VAL A 398 -17.68 9.28 -37.55
C VAL A 398 -16.38 9.59 -36.81
N LEU A 399 -16.39 9.42 -35.49
CA LEU A 399 -15.21 9.51 -34.64
C LEU A 399 -15.08 8.22 -33.81
N VAL A 400 -13.98 7.52 -34.02
CA VAL A 400 -13.54 6.38 -33.22
C VAL A 400 -12.38 6.80 -32.34
N LEU A 401 -12.58 6.75 -31.03
CA LEU A 401 -11.58 7.09 -30.03
C LEU A 401 -11.01 5.82 -29.40
N MET A 402 -9.71 5.61 -29.53
CA MET A 402 -8.97 4.56 -28.82
C MET A 402 -8.16 5.22 -27.70
N ASP A 403 -8.53 4.98 -26.45
CA ASP A 403 -7.88 5.66 -25.32
C ASP A 403 -7.84 4.78 -24.07
N CYS A 404 -7.04 5.18 -23.10
CA CYS A 404 -6.84 4.49 -21.83
C CYS A 404 -7.66 5.13 -20.68
N TYR A 405 -8.04 6.40 -20.82
CA TYR A 405 -8.85 7.19 -19.89
C TYR A 405 -9.93 8.00 -20.64
N PRO A 406 -11.04 8.36 -19.98
CA PRO A 406 -11.98 9.34 -20.50
C PRO A 406 -11.30 10.68 -20.80
N SER A 407 -11.58 11.24 -21.97
CA SER A 407 -11.06 12.54 -22.41
C SER A 407 -12.19 13.43 -22.94
N PRO A 408 -12.01 14.76 -23.02
CA PRO A 408 -13.03 15.66 -23.55
C PRO A 408 -13.55 15.26 -24.95
N LEU A 409 -12.68 14.67 -25.79
CA LEU A 409 -13.03 14.20 -27.12
C LEU A 409 -14.05 13.05 -27.11
N GLN A 410 -14.15 12.31 -26.00
CA GLN A 410 -15.15 11.26 -25.80
C GLN A 410 -16.58 11.79 -25.92
N GLU A 411 -16.85 13.06 -25.59
CA GLU A 411 -18.18 13.66 -25.71
C GLU A 411 -18.69 13.69 -27.15
N LYS A 412 -17.78 13.67 -28.14
CA LYS A 412 -18.08 13.67 -29.57
C LYS A 412 -17.93 12.29 -30.21
N ALA A 413 -17.15 11.39 -29.62
CA ALA A 413 -16.87 10.07 -30.19
C ALA A 413 -18.13 9.23 -30.42
N ASN A 414 -18.28 8.62 -31.60
CA ASN A 414 -19.34 7.65 -31.88
C ASN A 414 -19.03 6.28 -31.27
N PHE A 415 -17.74 5.93 -31.24
CA PHE A 415 -17.22 4.69 -30.71
C PHE A 415 -16.01 4.97 -29.85
N VAL A 416 -15.93 4.34 -28.68
CA VAL A 416 -14.77 4.40 -27.80
C VAL A 416 -14.28 2.99 -27.56
N PHE A 417 -13.01 2.73 -27.82
CA PHE A 417 -12.38 1.43 -27.58
C PHE A 417 -11.28 1.56 -26.50
N PRO A 418 -11.32 0.69 -25.47
CA PRO A 418 -10.34 0.74 -24.39
C PRO A 418 -8.98 0.21 -24.88
N ALA A 419 -7.94 1.04 -24.77
CA ALA A 419 -6.58 0.71 -25.20
C ALA A 419 -5.71 0.27 -24.02
N ALA A 420 -4.97 -0.83 -24.22
CA ALA A 420 -3.85 -1.22 -23.36
C ALA A 420 -2.63 -0.34 -23.64
N VAL A 421 -1.88 0.06 -22.61
CA VAL A 421 -0.75 1.01 -22.73
C VAL A 421 0.44 0.63 -21.85
N LEU A 422 1.62 1.17 -22.15
CA LEU A 422 2.82 1.07 -21.30
C LEU A 422 3.16 -0.40 -20.95
N ALA A 423 3.23 -0.75 -19.67
CA ALA A 423 3.56 -2.09 -19.19
C ALA A 423 2.47 -3.15 -19.45
N GLU A 424 1.38 -2.80 -20.15
CA GLU A 424 0.32 -3.72 -20.56
C GLU A 424 0.52 -4.27 -21.98
N VAL A 425 1.46 -3.71 -22.75
CA VAL A 425 1.66 -4.04 -24.17
C VAL A 425 3.07 -4.55 -24.47
N GLU A 426 3.17 -5.27 -25.58
CA GLU A 426 4.42 -5.72 -26.18
C GLU A 426 4.67 -4.95 -27.48
N GLY A 427 5.93 -4.69 -27.80
CA GLY A 427 6.31 -3.93 -28.99
C GLY A 427 7.66 -3.27 -28.85
N SER A 428 7.83 -2.15 -29.53
CA SER A 428 9.02 -1.33 -29.50
C SER A 428 8.67 0.16 -29.47
N LEU A 429 9.38 0.95 -28.69
CA LEU A 429 9.31 2.41 -28.73
C LEU A 429 10.67 3.01 -29.06
N PRO A 430 10.74 4.09 -29.87
CA PRO A 430 11.99 4.80 -30.06
C PRO A 430 12.42 5.50 -28.76
N ASP A 431 13.70 5.49 -28.46
CA ASP A 431 14.29 6.40 -27.48
C ASP A 431 14.62 7.77 -28.09
N ALA A 432 15.33 8.61 -27.33
CA ALA A 432 15.60 9.99 -27.69
C ALA A 432 16.49 10.12 -28.93
N ASP A 433 17.25 9.07 -29.24
CA ASP A 433 18.11 8.97 -30.42
C ASP A 433 17.38 8.28 -31.59
N GLY A 434 16.10 7.94 -31.42
CA GLY A 434 15.30 7.21 -32.39
C GLY A 434 15.55 5.70 -32.40
N THR A 435 16.34 5.18 -31.45
CA THR A 435 16.67 3.75 -31.40
C THR A 435 15.49 2.95 -30.83
N PRO A 436 15.00 1.91 -31.53
CA PRO A 436 13.93 1.06 -31.01
C PRO A 436 14.36 0.35 -29.71
N ARG A 437 13.52 0.44 -28.68
CA ARG A 437 13.68 -0.21 -27.37
C ARG A 437 12.51 -1.16 -27.10
N PRO A 438 12.75 -2.38 -26.60
CA PRO A 438 11.71 -3.39 -26.49
C PRO A 438 10.78 -3.09 -25.32
N MET A 439 9.48 -3.17 -25.59
CA MET A 439 8.43 -3.21 -24.58
C MET A 439 7.97 -4.64 -24.37
N ARG A 440 7.84 -5.02 -23.11
CA ARG A 440 7.28 -6.30 -22.68
C ARG A 440 6.13 -6.02 -21.72
N ALA A 441 5.04 -6.77 -21.86
CA ALA A 441 3.92 -6.70 -20.94
C ALA A 441 4.36 -7.24 -19.56
N GLY A 442 4.37 -6.37 -18.56
CA GLY A 442 4.65 -6.70 -17.16
C GLY A 442 3.40 -6.82 -16.30
N CYS A 443 2.24 -6.46 -16.85
CA CYS A 443 0.94 -6.56 -16.19
C CYS A 443 -0.18 -6.75 -17.22
N ALA A 444 -1.36 -7.15 -16.75
CA ALA A 444 -2.55 -7.31 -17.56
C ALA A 444 -3.26 -5.97 -17.78
N ALA A 445 -3.80 -5.78 -18.98
CA ALA A 445 -4.66 -4.64 -19.28
C ALA A 445 -6.00 -4.73 -18.51
N PRO A 446 -6.62 -3.59 -18.14
CA PRO A 446 -7.87 -3.58 -17.39
C PRO A 446 -9.08 -4.02 -18.24
N GLY A 447 -9.93 -4.88 -17.66
CA GLY A 447 -11.20 -5.27 -18.29
C GLY A 447 -11.02 -5.93 -19.65
N LEU A 448 -11.61 -5.35 -20.69
CA LEU A 448 -11.54 -5.79 -22.09
C LEU A 448 -10.60 -4.92 -22.95
N ALA A 449 -9.73 -4.14 -22.32
CA ALA A 449 -8.74 -3.34 -23.03
C ALA A 449 -7.79 -4.22 -23.86
N LEU A 450 -7.47 -3.79 -25.07
CA LEU A 450 -6.61 -4.52 -26.01
C LEU A 450 -5.44 -3.66 -26.51
N PRO A 451 -4.32 -4.28 -26.91
CA PRO A 451 -3.30 -3.61 -27.71
C PRO A 451 -3.91 -3.00 -28.97
N GLU A 452 -3.46 -1.80 -29.32
CA GLU A 452 -4.10 -0.98 -30.36
C GLU A 452 -4.04 -1.63 -31.74
N TRP A 453 -2.94 -2.29 -32.09
CA TRP A 453 -2.84 -3.05 -33.33
C TRP A 453 -3.91 -4.13 -33.45
N ARG A 454 -4.33 -4.76 -32.34
CA ARG A 454 -5.41 -5.76 -32.36
C ARG A 454 -6.76 -5.11 -32.61
N ILE A 455 -7.01 -3.95 -31.99
CA ILE A 455 -8.24 -3.19 -32.19
C ILE A 455 -8.40 -2.84 -33.68
N ILE A 456 -7.34 -2.32 -34.30
CA ILE A 456 -7.35 -1.94 -35.72
C ILE A 456 -7.41 -3.16 -36.64
N ARG A 457 -6.70 -4.25 -36.31
CA ARG A 457 -6.81 -5.52 -37.04
C ARG A 457 -8.24 -6.04 -37.04
N ASP A 458 -8.88 -6.09 -35.89
CA ASP A 458 -10.24 -6.63 -35.75
C ASP A 458 -11.27 -5.73 -36.46
N LEU A 459 -11.06 -4.40 -36.43
CA LEU A 459 -11.84 -3.44 -37.20
C LEU A 459 -11.67 -3.62 -38.72
N ALA A 460 -10.44 -3.88 -39.18
CA ALA A 460 -10.16 -4.16 -40.59
C ALA A 460 -10.83 -5.44 -41.07
N GLN A 461 -10.83 -6.49 -40.25
CA GLN A 461 -11.56 -7.73 -40.55
C GLN A 461 -13.06 -7.48 -40.65
N ALA A 462 -13.64 -6.68 -39.75
CA ALA A 462 -15.05 -6.30 -39.80
C ALA A 462 -15.40 -5.44 -41.03
N LEU A 463 -14.44 -4.69 -41.59
CA LEU A 463 -14.55 -3.98 -42.87
C LEU A 463 -14.36 -4.88 -44.10
N GLY A 464 -14.17 -6.19 -43.93
CA GLY A 464 -13.92 -7.14 -45.02
C GLY A 464 -12.51 -7.08 -45.59
N GLY A 465 -11.55 -6.47 -44.89
CA GLY A 465 -10.16 -6.37 -45.31
C GLY A 465 -9.33 -7.59 -44.93
N GLU A 466 -8.72 -8.26 -45.92
CA GLU A 466 -7.76 -9.35 -45.70
C GLU A 466 -6.32 -8.84 -45.40
N ALA A 467 -6.08 -7.53 -45.55
CA ALA A 467 -4.73 -6.94 -45.58
C ALA A 467 -3.97 -6.97 -44.25
N LEU A 468 -4.65 -7.14 -43.11
CA LEU A 468 -4.07 -7.11 -41.76
C LEU A 468 -4.20 -8.47 -41.06
N GLY A 469 -3.51 -9.49 -41.57
CA GLY A 469 -3.51 -10.86 -41.03
C GLY A 469 -2.55 -11.10 -39.86
N TYR A 470 -2.32 -10.11 -38.99
CA TYR A 470 -1.31 -10.22 -37.92
C TYR A 470 -1.79 -11.06 -36.73
N GLU A 471 -0.97 -12.01 -36.30
CA GLU A 471 -1.24 -12.86 -35.14
C GLU A 471 -0.50 -12.39 -33.88
N SER A 472 0.64 -11.71 -34.05
CA SER A 472 1.51 -11.28 -32.96
C SER A 472 2.38 -10.07 -33.33
N VAL A 473 2.93 -9.40 -32.32
CA VAL A 473 3.93 -8.33 -32.49
C VAL A 473 5.15 -8.83 -33.26
N GLU A 474 5.57 -10.07 -33.02
CA GLU A 474 6.66 -10.75 -33.76
C GLU A 474 6.36 -10.82 -35.27
N SER A 475 5.11 -11.09 -35.65
CA SER A 475 4.70 -11.15 -37.07
C SER A 475 4.78 -9.79 -37.75
N ILE A 476 4.39 -8.72 -37.04
CA ILE A 476 4.50 -7.33 -37.53
C ILE A 476 5.98 -6.94 -37.66
N ARG A 477 6.80 -7.28 -36.66
CA ARG A 477 8.23 -6.98 -36.64
C ARG A 477 8.99 -7.65 -37.77
N LYS A 478 8.65 -8.91 -38.09
CA LYS A 478 9.23 -9.63 -39.24
C LYS A 478 8.96 -8.93 -40.57
N GLU A 479 7.77 -8.35 -40.74
CA GLU A 479 7.45 -7.56 -41.94
C GLU A 479 8.22 -6.24 -41.98
N MET A 480 8.39 -5.58 -40.83
CA MET A 480 9.14 -4.34 -40.72
C MET A 480 10.65 -4.50 -40.94
N ASP A 481 11.16 -5.74 -41.02
CA ASP A 481 12.59 -6.06 -41.14
C ASP A 481 13.46 -5.36 -40.08
N CYS A 482 12.95 -5.24 -38.84
CA CYS A 482 13.76 -4.69 -37.75
C CYS A 482 14.78 -5.73 -37.30
N GLY A 483 16.06 -5.33 -37.23
CA GLY A 483 17.07 -6.07 -36.49
C GLY A 483 16.72 -6.25 -35.00
N PRO A 484 17.60 -6.91 -34.22
CA PRO A 484 17.35 -7.16 -32.80
C PRO A 484 17.16 -5.85 -32.02
N VAL A 485 16.05 -5.75 -31.29
CA VAL A 485 15.70 -4.60 -30.45
C VAL A 485 16.21 -4.85 -29.03
N LEU A 486 17.18 -4.04 -28.59
CA LEU A 486 17.88 -4.23 -27.31
C LEU A 486 17.48 -3.19 -26.27
N PHE A 487 17.38 -3.64 -25.01
CA PHE A 487 17.17 -2.75 -23.87
C PHE A 487 18.28 -1.70 -23.78
N HIS A 488 17.93 -0.51 -23.32
CA HIS A 488 18.89 0.53 -22.98
C HIS A 488 19.52 0.24 -21.62
N MET A 489 20.41 -0.76 -21.58
CA MET A 489 21.18 -1.14 -20.39
C MET A 489 22.42 -0.26 -20.25
N ASN A 490 22.89 -0.02 -19.03
CA ASN A 490 24.15 0.69 -18.72
C ASN A 490 24.18 2.13 -19.26
N ARG A 491 23.20 2.95 -18.86
CA ARG A 491 23.16 4.35 -19.30
C ARG A 491 24.35 5.10 -18.70
N GLU A 492 25.02 5.92 -19.49
CA GLU A 492 26.10 6.78 -18.96
C GLU A 492 25.57 7.89 -18.05
N ALA A 493 24.31 8.29 -18.25
CA ALA A 493 23.67 9.35 -17.48
C ALA A 493 22.19 9.06 -17.16
N ALA A 494 21.76 9.52 -15.99
CA ALA A 494 20.36 9.53 -15.59
C ALA A 494 19.53 10.43 -16.53
N PRO A 495 18.26 10.07 -16.83
CA PRO A 495 17.40 10.90 -17.64
C PRO A 495 17.23 12.30 -16.99
N PRO A 496 17.09 13.38 -17.77
CA PRO A 496 16.99 14.74 -17.21
C PRO A 496 15.93 14.89 -16.11
N ALA A 497 14.78 14.22 -16.28
CA ALA A 497 13.69 14.20 -15.30
C ALA A 497 14.01 13.47 -13.98
N ALA A 498 15.01 12.58 -13.96
CA ALA A 498 15.51 11.95 -12.74
C ALA A 498 16.50 12.86 -12.00
N LEU A 499 17.19 13.76 -12.72
CA LEU A 499 18.09 14.76 -12.15
C LEU A 499 17.37 16.03 -11.70
N ASP A 500 16.29 16.39 -12.38
CA ASP A 500 15.44 17.53 -12.10
C ASP A 500 13.99 17.19 -12.42
N ILE A 501 13.17 17.07 -11.37
CA ILE A 501 11.76 16.65 -11.48
C ILE A 501 10.91 17.62 -12.31
N THR A 502 11.36 18.88 -12.49
CA THR A 502 10.64 19.88 -13.29
C THR A 502 10.75 19.64 -14.80
N LYS A 503 11.70 18.80 -15.23
CA LYS A 503 11.92 18.44 -16.65
C LYS A 503 11.12 17.23 -17.11
N ARG A 504 10.21 16.72 -16.28
CA ARG A 504 9.37 15.57 -16.63
C ARG A 504 8.22 15.99 -17.57
N ARG A 505 7.72 15.04 -18.37
CA ARG A 505 6.45 15.23 -19.07
C ARG A 505 5.30 15.37 -18.09
N ARG A 506 4.29 16.14 -18.49
CA ARG A 506 3.05 16.35 -17.74
C ARG A 506 1.86 15.66 -18.40
N TYR A 507 1.94 15.43 -19.70
CA TYR A 507 0.86 14.82 -20.47
C TYR A 507 1.28 13.46 -21.02
N PHE A 508 0.33 12.54 -21.03
CA PHE A 508 0.39 11.28 -21.77
C PHE A 508 -0.90 11.15 -22.56
N ARG A 509 -0.82 11.12 -23.90
CA ARG A 509 -2.01 11.16 -24.79
C ARG A 509 -2.98 12.33 -24.50
N ASN A 510 -2.41 13.47 -24.11
CA ASN A 510 -3.12 14.67 -23.62
C ASN A 510 -3.90 14.53 -22.31
N HIS A 511 -3.80 13.40 -21.60
CA HIS A 511 -4.21 13.32 -20.21
C HIS A 511 -3.15 13.97 -19.32
N LEU A 512 -3.57 14.90 -18.46
CA LEU A 512 -2.69 15.52 -17.47
C LEU A 512 -2.38 14.49 -16.37
N LEU A 513 -1.12 14.08 -16.25
CA LEU A 513 -0.70 13.06 -15.29
C LEU A 513 -0.93 13.50 -13.84
N GLU A 514 -0.84 14.80 -13.55
CA GLU A 514 -1.14 15.36 -12.24
C GLU A 514 -2.61 15.17 -11.83
N ASP A 515 -3.56 15.03 -12.76
CA ASP A 515 -4.96 14.76 -12.42
C ASP A 515 -5.20 13.27 -12.09
N LEU A 516 -4.31 12.40 -12.57
CA LEU A 516 -4.44 10.95 -12.48
C LEU A 516 -3.55 10.31 -11.41
N VAL A 517 -2.51 11.03 -10.97
CA VAL A 517 -1.53 10.58 -9.98
C VAL A 517 -1.35 11.67 -8.94
N GLU A 518 -1.90 11.44 -7.74
CA GLU A 518 -2.07 12.46 -6.71
C GLU A 518 -0.72 13.05 -6.25
N GLY A 519 0.29 12.19 -6.06
CA GLY A 519 1.61 12.62 -5.62
C GLY A 519 2.29 13.62 -6.58
N LEU A 520 1.95 13.64 -7.87
CA LEU A 520 2.55 14.59 -8.83
C LEU A 520 2.08 16.04 -8.60
N GLN A 521 0.92 16.24 -7.98
CA GLN A 521 0.36 17.57 -7.67
C GLN A 521 1.22 18.32 -6.64
N GLU A 522 1.89 17.59 -5.74
CA GLU A 522 2.71 18.15 -4.66
C GLU A 522 4.12 18.53 -5.11
N VAL A 523 4.56 17.99 -6.25
CA VAL A 523 5.87 18.27 -6.85
C VAL A 523 5.70 18.83 -8.26
N PRO A 524 4.96 19.93 -8.46
CA PRO A 524 4.54 20.39 -9.78
C PRO A 524 5.74 20.61 -10.71
N ALA A 525 5.62 20.18 -11.97
CA ALA A 525 6.69 20.36 -12.95
C ALA A 525 6.95 21.84 -13.27
N ASN A 526 5.92 22.68 -13.13
CA ASN A 526 6.02 24.13 -13.18
C ASN A 526 5.81 24.70 -11.75
N PRO A 527 6.82 25.34 -11.14
CA PRO A 527 6.69 25.97 -9.82
C PRO A 527 5.61 27.05 -9.74
N ALA A 528 5.22 27.67 -10.86
CA ALA A 528 4.10 28.63 -10.93
C ALA A 528 2.72 27.94 -10.91
N CYS A 529 2.65 26.63 -11.21
CA CYS A 529 1.47 25.79 -11.05
C CYS A 529 1.41 25.11 -9.67
N ARG A 530 2.10 25.67 -8.66
CA ARG A 530 2.01 25.13 -7.31
C ARG A 530 0.56 25.15 -6.88
N VAL A 531 0.00 23.97 -6.67
CA VAL A 531 -1.18 23.83 -5.83
C VAL A 531 -0.71 24.29 -4.45
N VAL A 532 -0.95 25.56 -4.16
CA VAL A 532 -0.90 26.07 -2.80
C VAL A 532 -1.85 25.14 -2.04
N ARG A 533 -1.42 24.59 -0.90
CA ARG A 533 -2.36 24.07 0.11
C ARG A 533 -3.18 25.26 0.62
N ALA A 534 -4.03 25.83 -0.23
CA ALA A 534 -5.27 26.39 0.22
C ALA A 534 -5.96 25.21 0.90
N GLU A 535 -6.19 25.32 2.20
CA GLU A 535 -7.04 24.47 3.03
C GLU A 535 -7.73 23.36 2.21
N ALA A 536 -7.10 22.19 2.12
CA ALA A 536 -7.62 21.02 1.39
C ALA A 536 -8.43 21.35 0.11
N VAL A 537 -7.76 21.74 -0.99
CA VAL A 537 -8.39 21.72 -2.31
C VAL A 537 -8.62 20.26 -2.73
N LYS A 538 -9.75 19.75 -2.28
CA LYS A 538 -10.73 18.94 -3.03
C LYS A 538 -10.25 18.60 -4.45
N ALA A 539 -9.83 17.35 -4.66
CA ALA A 539 -9.76 16.77 -6.00
C ALA A 539 -11.12 16.95 -6.72
N PRO A 540 -11.14 17.09 -8.06
CA PRO A 540 -12.37 17.30 -8.82
C PRO A 540 -13.27 16.07 -8.71
N GLY A 541 -14.54 16.29 -8.36
CA GLY A 541 -15.56 15.25 -8.28
C GLY A 541 -16.58 15.40 -7.16
N ALA A 542 -16.43 16.39 -6.28
CA ALA A 542 -17.45 17.11 -5.51
C ALA A 542 -16.69 17.84 -4.39
N PRO A 543 -16.99 19.11 -4.09
CA PRO A 543 -16.42 19.74 -2.92
C PRO A 543 -16.80 18.90 -1.69
N PHE A 544 -15.80 18.46 -0.90
CA PHE A 544 -16.00 18.11 0.52
C PHE A 544 -16.88 19.20 1.15
N MET A 545 -18.15 18.89 1.29
CA MET A 545 -19.05 19.65 2.13
C MET A 545 -19.00 18.89 3.44
N ALA A 546 -18.24 19.41 4.40
CA ALA A 546 -18.59 19.14 5.79
C ALA A 546 -20.10 19.43 5.88
N PRO A 547 -20.93 18.46 6.26
CA PRO A 547 -22.35 18.71 6.36
C PRO A 547 -22.54 19.94 7.26
N GLU A 548 -23.42 20.87 6.86
CA GLU A 548 -23.76 21.98 7.74
C GLU A 548 -24.15 21.39 9.09
N ALA A 549 -23.44 21.82 10.14
CA ALA A 549 -23.67 21.32 11.49
C ALA A 549 -25.17 21.44 11.77
N PRO A 550 -25.86 20.33 12.16
CA PRO A 550 -27.25 20.41 12.55
C PRO A 550 -27.42 21.51 13.59
N ALA A 551 -28.49 22.31 13.49
CA ALA A 551 -28.70 23.47 14.37
C ALA A 551 -28.74 23.10 15.87
N ASP A 552 -28.92 21.82 16.20
CA ASP A 552 -28.91 21.25 17.54
C ASP A 552 -27.56 20.65 17.97
N GLY A 553 -26.50 20.77 17.16
CA GLY A 553 -25.16 20.28 17.47
C GLY A 553 -24.98 18.76 17.41
N ARG A 554 -25.95 18.02 16.84
CA ARG A 554 -25.84 16.57 16.66
C ARG A 554 -24.62 16.20 15.82
N PHE A 555 -23.99 15.09 16.22
CA PHE A 555 -22.82 14.47 15.60
C PHE A 555 -21.53 15.30 15.64
N ARG A 556 -21.50 16.35 16.46
CA ARG A 556 -20.29 17.12 16.72
C ARG A 556 -19.29 16.30 17.54
N ILE A 557 -18.02 16.32 17.12
CA ILE A 557 -16.90 15.80 17.91
C ILE A 557 -16.67 16.74 19.08
N VAL A 558 -16.84 16.23 20.30
CA VAL A 558 -16.67 16.98 21.55
C VAL A 558 -15.23 16.91 22.02
N GLU A 559 -14.63 15.72 21.96
CA GLU A 559 -13.26 15.47 22.38
C GLU A 559 -12.62 14.42 21.46
N LYS A 560 -11.33 14.59 21.18
CA LYS A 560 -10.50 13.60 20.48
C LYS A 560 -9.15 13.51 21.18
N ARG A 561 -8.66 12.29 21.40
CA ARG A 561 -7.29 12.04 21.86
C ARG A 561 -6.70 10.79 21.20
N GLU A 562 -5.42 10.85 20.81
CA GLU A 562 -4.67 9.63 20.47
C GLU A 562 -4.33 8.91 21.77
N LEU A 563 -4.88 7.70 21.98
CA LEU A 563 -4.66 6.91 23.19
C LEU A 563 -3.28 6.24 23.16
N ILE A 564 -2.99 5.64 22.02
CA ILE A 564 -1.76 4.93 21.68
C ILE A 564 -1.52 5.13 20.19
N PRO A 565 -0.29 4.91 19.68
CA PRO A 565 -0.01 5.04 18.27
C PRO A 565 -1.07 4.36 17.38
N ASN A 566 -1.62 5.10 16.43
CA ASN A 566 -2.64 4.64 15.46
C ASN A 566 -4.07 4.47 16.00
N THR A 567 -4.33 4.74 17.29
CA THR A 567 -5.64 4.50 17.92
C THR A 567 -6.13 5.72 18.67
N HIS A 568 -7.34 6.17 18.35
CA HIS A 568 -7.92 7.41 18.86
C HIS A 568 -9.20 7.14 19.65
N GLU A 569 -9.37 7.82 20.78
CA GLU A 569 -10.66 7.95 21.44
C GLU A 569 -11.37 9.18 20.88
N ILE A 570 -12.62 9.02 20.44
CA ILE A 570 -13.42 10.08 19.84
C ILE A 570 -14.76 10.14 20.56
N VAL A 571 -15.05 11.28 21.17
CA VAL A 571 -16.31 11.55 21.88
C VAL A 571 -17.19 12.39 20.97
N VAL A 572 -18.41 11.91 20.73
CA VAL A 572 -19.36 12.52 19.80
C VAL A 572 -20.66 12.83 20.52
N HIS A 573 -21.22 14.02 20.25
CA HIS A 573 -22.55 14.37 20.74
C HIS A 573 -23.63 13.65 19.94
N ALA A 574 -24.29 12.66 20.55
CA ALA A 574 -25.33 11.83 19.95
C ALA A 574 -26.38 11.43 21.03
N PRO A 575 -27.23 12.37 21.48
CA PRO A 575 -28.07 12.20 22.68
C PRO A 575 -29.12 11.10 22.57
N GLU A 576 -29.61 10.82 21.35
CA GLU A 576 -30.55 9.72 21.12
C GLU A 576 -29.90 8.35 21.26
N VAL A 577 -28.63 8.23 20.83
CA VAL A 577 -27.84 7.00 20.94
C VAL A 577 -27.47 6.79 22.41
N ALA A 578 -26.92 7.82 23.06
CA ALA A 578 -26.43 7.75 24.45
C ALA A 578 -27.50 7.29 25.44
N ARG A 579 -28.76 7.75 25.28
CA ARG A 579 -29.88 7.37 26.16
C ARG A 579 -30.28 5.89 26.10
N LYS A 580 -29.94 5.20 25.01
CA LYS A 580 -30.34 3.80 24.77
C LYS A 580 -29.16 2.83 24.74
N ALA A 581 -27.93 3.35 24.83
CA ALA A 581 -26.72 2.56 24.69
C ALA A 581 -26.59 1.55 25.84
N LEU A 582 -26.26 0.31 25.47
CA LEU A 582 -25.97 -0.79 26.36
C LEU A 582 -24.65 -1.46 25.98
N ALA A 583 -24.05 -2.18 26.94
CA ALA A 583 -22.79 -2.86 26.73
C ALA A 583 -22.91 -3.90 25.60
N GLY A 584 -21.94 -3.90 24.70
CA GLY A 584 -21.87 -4.81 23.55
C GLY A 584 -22.54 -4.30 22.27
N GLN A 585 -23.08 -3.08 22.27
CA GLN A 585 -23.65 -2.45 21.07
C GLN A 585 -22.64 -1.60 20.29
N PHE A 586 -23.01 -1.23 19.08
CA PHE A 586 -22.20 -0.40 18.18
C PHE A 586 -23.05 0.70 17.52
N ALA A 587 -22.41 1.62 16.81
CA ALA A 587 -23.08 2.56 15.91
C ALA A 587 -22.41 2.54 14.53
N ILE A 588 -23.20 2.78 13.47
CA ILE A 588 -22.67 3.07 12.14
C ILE A 588 -22.29 4.55 12.09
N VAL A 589 -21.07 4.84 11.65
CA VAL A 589 -20.54 6.20 11.52
C VAL A 589 -20.13 6.47 10.08
N MET A 590 -20.46 7.67 9.59
CA MET A 590 -19.94 8.24 8.36
C MET A 590 -19.24 9.55 8.68
N ALA A 591 -17.93 9.64 8.37
CA ALA A 591 -17.15 10.86 8.62
C ALA A 591 -17.68 12.03 7.76
N ASP A 592 -17.89 11.78 6.46
CA ASP A 592 -18.51 12.68 5.50
C ASP A 592 -19.55 11.98 4.61
N ALA A 593 -20.23 12.72 3.74
CA ALA A 593 -21.28 12.20 2.86
C ALA A 593 -20.82 11.13 1.85
N LEU A 594 -19.51 11.03 1.60
CA LEU A 594 -18.89 10.08 0.67
C LEU A 594 -18.15 8.95 1.40
N SER A 595 -18.13 8.97 2.73
CA SER A 595 -17.43 7.98 3.54
C SER A 595 -18.20 6.67 3.58
N GLU A 596 -17.48 5.57 3.77
CA GLU A 596 -18.12 4.29 4.02
C GLU A 596 -18.92 4.35 5.33
N ARG A 597 -19.94 3.50 5.42
CA ARG A 597 -20.69 3.25 6.65
C ARG A 597 -19.91 2.26 7.49
N VAL A 598 -19.20 2.74 8.51
CA VAL A 598 -18.32 1.88 9.31
C VAL A 598 -18.93 1.62 10.68
N PRO A 599 -19.06 0.35 11.13
CA PRO A 599 -19.47 0.04 12.50
C PRO A 599 -18.35 0.32 13.51
N TYR A 600 -18.65 1.08 14.55
CA TYR A 600 -17.78 1.28 15.70
C TYR A 600 -18.49 0.92 17.00
N THR A 601 -17.85 0.06 17.80
CA THR A 601 -18.35 -0.32 19.13
C THR A 601 -18.48 0.90 20.03
N LEU A 602 -19.56 0.93 20.83
CA LEU A 602 -19.76 1.94 21.86
C LEU A 602 -18.85 1.62 23.06
N CYS A 603 -17.78 2.39 23.23
CA CYS A 603 -16.76 2.17 24.26
C CYS A 603 -17.06 2.92 25.57
N ASP A 604 -17.92 3.95 25.53
CA ASP A 604 -18.52 4.60 26.70
C ASP A 604 -19.67 5.50 26.26
N TRP A 605 -20.47 6.00 27.19
CA TRP A 605 -21.52 6.99 26.92
C TRP A 605 -21.95 7.71 28.19
N ASP A 606 -22.47 8.93 28.01
CA ASP A 606 -23.09 9.73 29.05
C ASP A 606 -24.48 10.18 28.56
N ALA A 607 -25.53 9.67 29.21
CA ALA A 607 -26.91 9.96 28.83
C ALA A 607 -27.34 11.39 29.18
N GLU A 608 -26.71 12.03 30.17
CA GLU A 608 -26.98 13.40 30.60
C GLU A 608 -26.27 14.40 29.68
N ALA A 609 -24.98 14.19 29.42
CA ALA A 609 -24.22 14.99 28.46
C ALA A 609 -24.61 14.71 27.00
N GLY A 610 -25.31 13.60 26.75
CA GLY A 610 -25.74 13.17 25.43
C GLY A 610 -24.58 12.75 24.53
N THR A 611 -23.51 12.18 25.10
CA THR A 611 -22.29 11.83 24.37
C THR A 611 -22.09 10.32 24.29
N ILE A 612 -21.44 9.88 23.21
CA ILE A 612 -20.98 8.51 23.03
C ILE A 612 -19.49 8.52 22.68
N THR A 613 -18.79 7.47 23.06
CA THR A 613 -17.34 7.35 22.88
C THR A 613 -17.01 6.16 22.00
N PHE A 614 -16.15 6.40 21.01
CA PHE A 614 -15.57 5.38 20.15
C PHE A 614 -14.07 5.24 20.39
N VAL A 615 -13.54 4.04 20.20
CA VAL A 615 -12.09 3.81 20.04
C VAL A 615 -11.82 3.35 18.61
N VAL A 616 -11.12 4.17 17.85
CA VAL A 616 -10.93 4.03 16.41
C VAL A 616 -9.47 3.74 16.10
N LEU A 617 -9.22 2.57 15.50
CA LEU A 617 -7.94 2.25 14.88
C LEU A 617 -7.92 2.77 13.44
N GLU A 618 -6.94 3.59 13.08
CA GLU A 618 -6.76 3.99 11.67
C GLU A 618 -6.32 2.77 10.85
N LYS A 619 -7.19 2.32 9.94
CA LYS A 619 -6.99 1.13 9.12
C LYS A 619 -7.20 1.37 7.62
N GLY A 620 -8.27 2.08 7.25
CA GLY A 620 -8.64 2.41 5.88
C GLY A 620 -8.97 3.89 5.69
N GLN A 621 -9.48 4.24 4.52
CA GLN A 621 -9.77 5.63 4.13
C GLN A 621 -10.77 6.30 5.08
N SER A 622 -11.90 5.65 5.37
CA SER A 622 -12.96 6.22 6.23
C SER A 622 -12.50 6.41 7.69
N SER A 623 -11.78 5.44 8.25
CA SER A 623 -11.17 5.60 9.59
C SER A 623 -10.10 6.69 9.61
N ARG A 624 -9.33 6.87 8.53
CA ARG A 624 -8.32 7.92 8.43
C ARG A 624 -8.96 9.29 8.39
N LYS A 625 -10.01 9.48 7.58
CA LYS A 625 -10.81 10.72 7.57
C LYS A 625 -11.26 11.05 8.99
N LEU A 626 -11.86 10.08 9.69
CA LEU A 626 -12.34 10.27 11.05
C LEU A 626 -11.22 10.63 12.04
N CYS A 627 -10.05 9.99 11.97
CA CYS A 627 -8.89 10.34 12.81
C CYS A 627 -8.29 11.71 12.50
N LEU A 628 -8.47 12.23 11.27
CA LEU A 628 -8.01 13.55 10.85
C LEU A 628 -8.97 14.68 11.22
N MET A 629 -10.23 14.37 11.55
CA MET A 629 -11.20 15.37 12.00
C MET A 629 -10.86 15.89 13.38
N GLU A 630 -11.14 17.15 13.65
CA GLU A 630 -10.81 17.84 14.90
C GLU A 630 -12.04 18.13 15.78
N PRO A 631 -11.87 18.30 17.12
CA PRO A 631 -12.96 18.72 17.98
C PRO A 631 -13.66 19.99 17.47
N GLY A 632 -14.99 19.97 17.48
CA GLY A 632 -15.83 21.02 16.89
C GLY A 632 -16.39 20.69 15.50
N GLU A 633 -15.74 19.79 14.75
CA GLU A 633 -16.25 19.32 13.46
C GLU A 633 -17.41 18.33 13.64
N CYS A 634 -18.25 18.17 12.61
CA CYS A 634 -19.44 17.32 12.64
C CYS A 634 -19.31 16.15 11.67
N LEU A 635 -19.66 14.96 12.15
CA LEU A 635 -19.79 13.77 11.32
C LEU A 635 -21.04 13.88 10.45
N ALA A 636 -21.00 13.32 9.24
CA ALA A 636 -22.17 13.28 8.37
C ALA A 636 -23.33 12.49 8.95
N HIS A 637 -23.02 11.35 9.59
CA HIS A 637 -24.07 10.54 10.19
C HIS A 637 -23.56 9.63 11.30
N VAL A 638 -24.38 9.47 12.33
CA VAL A 638 -24.24 8.42 13.34
C VAL A 638 -25.60 7.72 13.52
N THR A 639 -25.63 6.41 13.33
CA THR A 639 -26.84 5.59 13.51
C THR A 639 -26.60 4.54 14.58
N GLY A 640 -27.38 4.59 15.67
CA GLY A 640 -27.29 3.61 16.75
C GLY A 640 -28.21 3.89 17.95
N PRO A 641 -28.07 3.12 19.03
CA PRO A 641 -27.24 1.92 19.11
C PRO A 641 -27.83 0.77 18.27
N LEU A 642 -26.96 -0.06 17.71
CA LEU A 642 -27.28 -1.25 16.90
C LEU A 642 -26.64 -2.49 17.52
N GLY A 643 -27.12 -3.65 17.09
CA GLY A 643 -26.75 -4.94 17.66
C GLY A 643 -27.50 -5.28 18.95
N ILE A 644 -27.56 -6.58 19.24
CA ILE A 644 -28.05 -7.15 20.49
C ILE A 644 -26.99 -6.87 21.56
N PRO A 645 -27.37 -6.25 22.70
CA PRO A 645 -26.45 -6.06 23.81
C PRO A 645 -26.04 -7.40 24.44
N LEU A 646 -24.95 -7.40 25.21
CA LEU A 646 -24.55 -8.55 26.01
C LEU A 646 -25.67 -8.97 26.97
N ASP A 647 -25.84 -10.28 27.20
CA ASP A 647 -26.74 -10.80 28.24
C ASP A 647 -26.11 -10.59 29.63
N ILE A 648 -26.40 -9.44 30.22
CA ILE A 648 -25.88 -9.04 31.53
C ILE A 648 -26.78 -9.61 32.64
N ARG A 649 -26.25 -10.59 33.37
CA ARG A 649 -26.85 -11.20 34.56
C ARG A 649 -25.77 -11.75 35.49
N LYS A 650 -26.16 -12.31 36.64
CA LYS A 650 -25.22 -12.93 37.59
C LYS A 650 -24.88 -14.37 37.18
N TYR A 651 -23.68 -14.56 36.65
CA TYR A 651 -23.07 -15.85 36.30
C TYR A 651 -22.20 -16.40 37.43
N GLY A 652 -21.35 -15.56 38.03
CA GLY A 652 -20.28 -15.99 38.94
C GLY A 652 -18.99 -15.25 38.64
N THR A 653 -17.97 -15.97 38.16
CA THR A 653 -16.72 -15.37 37.65
C THR A 653 -16.82 -15.16 36.14
N VAL A 654 -16.69 -13.90 35.70
CA VAL A 654 -16.63 -13.51 34.29
C VAL A 654 -15.22 -13.02 33.95
N VAL A 655 -14.60 -13.62 32.93
CA VAL A 655 -13.29 -13.17 32.42
C VAL A 655 -13.49 -12.43 31.11
N LEU A 656 -13.03 -11.19 31.04
CA LEU A 656 -13.05 -10.35 29.86
C LEU A 656 -11.64 -10.32 29.26
N LEU A 657 -11.50 -10.71 28.00
CA LEU A 657 -10.24 -10.64 27.26
C LEU A 657 -10.38 -9.58 26.17
N GLY A 658 -9.42 -8.65 26.08
CA GLY A 658 -9.41 -7.72 24.97
C GLY A 658 -8.03 -7.29 24.50
N GLY A 659 -7.95 -6.92 23.23
CA GLY A 659 -6.70 -6.48 22.60
C GLY A 659 -6.94 -5.50 21.47
N CYS A 660 -5.93 -4.67 21.16
CA CYS A 660 -6.04 -3.59 20.17
C CYS A 660 -7.24 -2.66 20.48
N TYR A 661 -8.06 -2.27 19.49
CA TYR A 661 -9.27 -1.45 19.70
C TYR A 661 -10.34 -2.15 20.57
N GLY A 662 -10.25 -3.47 20.76
CA GLY A 662 -11.19 -4.23 21.56
C GLY A 662 -11.13 -3.94 23.06
N ILE A 663 -10.01 -3.41 23.57
CA ILE A 663 -9.87 -3.02 24.99
C ILE A 663 -10.89 -1.92 25.33
N GLY A 664 -11.20 -1.02 24.41
CA GLY A 664 -12.24 0.01 24.60
C GLY A 664 -13.62 -0.57 24.91
N ALA A 665 -13.98 -1.70 24.30
CA ALA A 665 -15.27 -2.36 24.51
C ALA A 665 -15.34 -3.14 25.84
N MET A 666 -14.20 -3.48 26.43
CA MET A 666 -14.16 -4.18 27.72
C MET A 666 -14.71 -3.31 28.85
N TYR A 667 -14.48 -2.00 28.82
CA TYR A 667 -14.86 -1.10 29.91
C TYR A 667 -16.37 -1.11 30.21
N PRO A 668 -17.28 -0.86 29.25
CA PRO A 668 -18.71 -0.89 29.52
C PRO A 668 -19.20 -2.31 29.87
N ALA A 669 -18.58 -3.36 29.30
CA ALA A 669 -18.91 -4.74 29.66
C ALA A 669 -18.53 -5.08 31.11
N ALA A 670 -17.32 -4.72 31.54
CA ALA A 670 -16.82 -4.92 32.90
C ALA A 670 -17.70 -4.19 33.92
N ARG A 671 -18.03 -2.92 33.66
CA ARG A 671 -18.95 -2.12 34.47
C ARG A 671 -20.29 -2.83 34.62
N ALA A 672 -20.91 -3.25 33.51
CA ALA A 672 -22.22 -3.89 33.53
C ALA A 672 -22.23 -5.26 34.24
N PHE A 673 -21.22 -6.12 34.01
CA PHE A 673 -21.13 -7.41 34.70
C PHE A 673 -20.87 -7.26 36.20
N ARG A 674 -20.07 -6.28 36.61
CA ARG A 674 -19.82 -5.97 38.02
C ARG A 674 -21.08 -5.46 38.70
N GLU A 675 -21.81 -4.54 38.08
CA GLU A 675 -23.10 -4.04 38.57
C GLU A 675 -24.14 -5.17 38.72
N ALA A 676 -24.09 -6.19 37.86
CA ALA A 676 -24.91 -7.40 37.98
C ALA A 676 -24.43 -8.38 39.07
N GLY A 677 -23.36 -8.07 39.80
CA GLY A 677 -22.89 -8.84 40.95
C GLY A 677 -21.99 -10.04 40.60
N ASN A 678 -21.28 -9.98 39.47
CA ASN A 678 -20.24 -10.96 39.09
C ASN A 678 -18.87 -10.57 39.66
N ARG A 679 -18.01 -11.56 39.88
CA ARG A 679 -16.56 -11.33 39.97
C ARG A 679 -16.01 -11.13 38.57
N VAL A 680 -15.43 -9.97 38.27
CA VAL A 680 -14.92 -9.60 36.95
C VAL A 680 -13.40 -9.63 36.94
N VAL A 681 -12.82 -10.44 36.06
CA VAL A 681 -11.38 -10.47 35.78
C VAL A 681 -11.16 -9.92 34.37
N SER A 682 -10.45 -8.80 34.24
CA SER A 682 -10.13 -8.19 32.96
C SER A 682 -8.69 -8.50 32.55
N ILE A 683 -8.49 -9.10 31.38
CA ILE A 683 -7.17 -9.39 30.80
C ILE A 683 -7.00 -8.56 29.52
N ALA A 684 -6.16 -7.53 29.58
CA ALA A 684 -5.87 -6.69 28.43
C ALA A 684 -4.54 -7.12 27.77
N GLU A 685 -4.58 -7.43 26.48
CA GLU A 685 -3.41 -7.77 25.66
C GLU A 685 -2.94 -6.56 24.84
N ALA A 686 -1.66 -6.24 24.96
CA ALA A 686 -0.96 -5.32 24.08
C ALA A 686 0.25 -6.00 23.43
N ARG A 687 0.75 -5.46 22.32
CA ARG A 687 2.01 -5.97 21.73
C ARG A 687 3.22 -5.59 22.57
N SER A 688 3.17 -4.42 23.18
CA SER A 688 4.22 -3.82 24.02
C SER A 688 3.58 -2.79 24.94
N TRP A 689 4.33 -2.33 25.95
CA TRP A 689 3.87 -1.37 26.96
C TRP A 689 3.29 -0.07 26.38
N TYR A 690 3.82 0.40 25.25
CA TYR A 690 3.39 1.66 24.61
C TYR A 690 2.08 1.53 23.81
N LEU A 691 1.50 0.33 23.74
CA LEU A 691 0.18 0.07 23.15
C LEU A 691 -0.87 -0.28 24.21
N GLU A 692 -0.57 -0.08 25.48
CA GLU A 692 -1.52 -0.25 26.58
C GLU A 692 -2.38 1.01 26.73
N TYR A 693 -3.68 0.84 26.98
CA TYR A 693 -4.56 1.94 27.33
C TYR A 693 -5.71 1.45 28.22
N HIS A 694 -6.37 2.40 28.90
CA HIS A 694 -7.53 2.15 29.77
C HIS A 694 -7.30 1.26 31.00
N ARG A 695 -6.04 1.01 31.40
CA ARG A 695 -5.69 0.34 32.67
C ARG A 695 -6.50 0.88 33.85
N ASP A 696 -6.38 2.18 34.15
CA ASP A 696 -7.07 2.80 35.28
C ASP A 696 -8.61 2.67 35.21
N LYS A 697 -9.18 2.72 33.99
CA LYS A 697 -10.61 2.54 33.79
C LYS A 697 -11.02 1.12 34.14
N LEU A 698 -10.28 0.12 33.63
CA LEU A 698 -10.58 -1.31 33.81
C LEU A 698 -10.32 -1.78 35.24
N GLU A 699 -9.26 -1.33 35.89
CA GLU A 699 -8.96 -1.62 37.30
C GLU A 699 -10.10 -1.17 38.22
N ARG A 700 -10.73 -0.01 37.95
CA ARG A 700 -11.85 0.50 38.75
C ARG A 700 -13.13 -0.32 38.61
N VAL A 701 -13.35 -0.98 37.47
CA VAL A 701 -14.58 -1.73 37.18
C VAL A 701 -14.39 -3.25 37.20
N SER A 702 -13.19 -3.73 37.57
CA SER A 702 -12.88 -5.15 37.72
C SER A 702 -12.50 -5.48 39.16
N ASP A 703 -12.69 -6.73 39.57
CA ASP A 703 -12.13 -7.25 40.83
C ASP A 703 -10.63 -7.56 40.67
N GLU A 704 -10.23 -7.92 39.46
CA GLU A 704 -8.85 -8.16 39.09
C GLU A 704 -8.59 -7.65 37.65
N PHE A 705 -7.46 -6.99 37.46
CA PHE A 705 -6.99 -6.55 36.14
C PHE A 705 -5.59 -7.13 35.89
N ILE A 706 -5.41 -7.69 34.69
CA ILE A 706 -4.15 -8.30 34.27
C ILE A 706 -3.72 -7.68 32.95
N GLN A 707 -2.55 -7.08 32.95
CA GLN A 707 -1.89 -6.67 31.73
C GLN A 707 -1.07 -7.83 31.18
N SER A 708 -1.24 -8.11 29.88
CA SER A 708 -0.40 -9.04 29.13
C SER A 708 0.30 -8.29 27.98
N THR A 709 1.60 -8.50 27.80
CA THR A 709 2.33 -7.98 26.62
C THR A 709 3.09 -9.07 25.88
N MET A 710 3.07 -8.99 24.54
CA MET A 710 3.71 -10.01 23.71
C MET A 710 5.23 -10.06 23.84
N ASP A 711 5.86 -8.91 24.03
CA ASP A 711 7.31 -8.79 24.21
C ASP A 711 7.75 -8.93 25.68
N GLY A 712 6.81 -9.05 26.63
CA GLY A 712 7.09 -9.13 28.06
C GLY A 712 7.55 -7.82 28.68
N SER A 713 7.35 -6.69 28.01
CA SER A 713 7.75 -5.36 28.50
C SER A 713 6.97 -4.89 29.73
N ASN A 714 5.81 -5.50 30.02
CA ASN A 714 4.97 -5.15 31.16
C ASN A 714 3.95 -6.26 31.45
N GLY A 715 3.66 -6.50 32.72
CA GLY A 715 2.73 -7.55 33.13
C GLY A 715 3.20 -8.96 32.75
N VAL A 716 2.29 -9.80 32.29
CA VAL A 716 2.58 -11.19 31.91
C VAL A 716 3.02 -11.25 30.45
N LYS A 717 4.10 -11.98 30.16
CA LYS A 717 4.55 -12.19 28.76
C LYS A 717 3.63 -13.19 28.07
N GLY A 718 3.05 -12.80 26.92
CA GLY A 718 2.22 -13.66 26.09
C GLY A 718 0.90 -13.04 25.66
N HIS A 719 0.04 -13.84 25.04
CA HIS A 719 -1.33 -13.46 24.69
C HIS A 719 -2.25 -13.51 25.91
N ALA A 720 -3.35 -12.76 25.90
CA ALA A 720 -4.37 -12.85 26.95
C ALA A 720 -4.98 -14.26 27.06
N ALA A 721 -5.06 -14.98 25.93
CA ALA A 721 -5.48 -16.38 25.91
C ALA A 721 -4.50 -17.32 26.64
N ASP A 722 -3.20 -17.01 26.64
CA ASP A 722 -2.19 -17.79 27.38
C ASP A 722 -2.38 -17.62 28.89
N VAL A 723 -2.61 -16.38 29.34
CA VAL A 723 -2.91 -16.08 30.75
C VAL A 723 -4.18 -16.80 31.22
N LEU A 724 -5.24 -16.79 30.40
CA LEU A 724 -6.47 -17.52 30.70
C LEU A 724 -6.21 -19.02 30.78
N LYS A 725 -5.52 -19.60 29.79
CA LYS A 725 -5.18 -21.02 29.75
C LYS A 725 -4.47 -21.48 31.02
N ASP A 726 -3.46 -20.73 31.46
CA ASP A 726 -2.67 -21.06 32.65
C ASP A 726 -3.53 -21.04 33.92
N ARG A 727 -4.47 -20.09 34.04
CA ARG A 727 -5.42 -20.01 35.16
C ARG A 727 -6.41 -21.18 35.17
N LEU A 728 -6.93 -21.56 34.01
CA LEU A 728 -7.82 -22.70 33.88
C LEU A 728 -7.09 -24.01 34.22
N ALA A 729 -5.83 -24.16 33.77
CA ALA A 729 -4.98 -25.29 34.12
C ALA A 729 -4.67 -25.35 35.63
N ALA A 730 -4.58 -24.20 36.30
CA ALA A 730 -4.42 -24.10 37.75
C ALA A 730 -5.72 -24.36 38.54
N GLY A 731 -6.84 -24.63 37.86
CA GLY A 731 -8.13 -24.95 38.48
C GLY A 731 -8.98 -23.73 38.88
N GLU A 732 -8.69 -22.53 38.36
CA GLU A 732 -9.54 -21.36 38.59
C GLU A 732 -10.94 -21.57 38.00
N LYS A 733 -11.98 -21.32 38.80
CA LYS A 733 -13.37 -21.44 38.36
C LYS A 733 -13.79 -20.19 37.56
N VAL A 734 -14.13 -20.39 36.30
CA VAL A 734 -14.65 -19.38 35.37
C VAL A 734 -16.01 -19.81 34.84
N ASP A 735 -17.02 -18.94 34.93
CA ASP A 735 -18.40 -19.24 34.54
C ASP A 735 -18.77 -18.65 33.16
N LEU A 736 -18.05 -17.60 32.70
CA LEU A 736 -18.22 -17.00 31.38
C LEU A 736 -16.91 -16.33 30.93
N VAL A 737 -16.57 -16.50 29.65
CA VAL A 737 -15.49 -15.75 28.99
C VAL A 737 -16.09 -14.86 27.90
N VAL A 738 -15.63 -13.60 27.81
CA VAL A 738 -15.98 -12.69 26.72
C VAL A 738 -14.70 -12.17 26.08
N ALA A 739 -14.51 -12.47 24.80
CA ALA A 739 -13.34 -12.09 24.02
C ALA A 739 -13.67 -11.00 23.00
N VAL A 740 -12.93 -9.89 23.05
CA VAL A 740 -13.09 -8.76 22.11
C VAL A 740 -11.73 -8.34 21.57
N GLY A 741 -11.45 -8.65 20.31
CA GLY A 741 -10.16 -8.30 19.73
C GLY A 741 -10.07 -8.66 18.26
N CYS A 742 -8.85 -8.94 17.79
CA CYS A 742 -8.69 -9.44 16.44
C CYS A 742 -9.24 -10.87 16.31
N PRO A 743 -9.70 -11.31 15.11
CA PRO A 743 -10.27 -12.64 14.93
C PRO A 743 -9.33 -13.78 15.36
N PHE A 744 -8.01 -13.61 15.20
CA PHE A 744 -7.03 -14.59 15.67
C PHE A 744 -7.08 -14.77 17.20
N MET A 745 -7.09 -13.67 17.96
CA MET A 745 -7.17 -13.71 19.43
C MET A 745 -8.46 -14.39 19.90
N MET A 746 -9.59 -14.07 19.27
CA MET A 746 -10.89 -14.66 19.63
C MET A 746 -10.95 -16.15 19.28
N MET A 747 -10.40 -16.55 18.13
CA MET A 747 -10.28 -17.96 17.73
C MET A 747 -9.41 -18.76 18.71
N ILE A 748 -8.23 -18.27 19.07
CA ILE A 748 -7.36 -18.93 20.05
C ILE A 748 -8.06 -19.01 21.42
N THR A 749 -8.77 -17.96 21.83
CA THR A 749 -9.54 -17.98 23.09
C THR A 749 -10.62 -19.08 23.07
N ALA A 750 -11.32 -19.26 21.95
CA ALA A 750 -12.29 -20.36 21.80
C ALA A 750 -11.59 -21.73 21.95
N GLN A 751 -10.46 -21.93 21.25
CA GLN A 751 -9.70 -23.18 21.29
C GLN A 751 -9.19 -23.51 22.71
N GLU A 752 -8.68 -22.53 23.44
CA GLU A 752 -8.13 -22.75 24.79
C GLU A 752 -9.21 -22.94 25.87
N THR A 753 -10.43 -22.44 25.63
CA THR A 753 -11.56 -22.61 26.56
C THR A 753 -12.39 -23.87 26.30
N ALA A 754 -12.36 -24.41 25.08
CA ALA A 754 -13.15 -25.58 24.69
C ALA A 754 -12.90 -26.84 25.56
N PRO A 755 -11.66 -27.22 25.91
CA PRO A 755 -11.40 -28.39 26.75
C PRO A 755 -12.01 -28.31 28.16
N TYR A 756 -12.30 -27.11 28.64
CA TYR A 756 -12.86 -26.86 29.97
C TYR A 756 -14.39 -26.72 29.94
N GLY A 757 -15.02 -26.73 28.76
CA GLY A 757 -16.48 -26.60 28.61
C GLY A 757 -17.02 -25.24 29.08
N ILE A 758 -16.20 -24.19 29.04
CA ILE A 758 -16.58 -22.86 29.51
C ILE A 758 -17.34 -22.12 28.41
N PRO A 759 -18.51 -21.53 28.70
CA PRO A 759 -19.19 -20.64 27.77
C PRO A 759 -18.28 -19.46 27.38
N THR A 760 -18.02 -19.31 26.09
CA THR A 760 -17.11 -18.28 25.55
C THR A 760 -17.84 -17.47 24.48
N LEU A 761 -17.94 -16.16 24.67
CA LEU A 761 -18.52 -15.24 23.70
C LEU A 761 -17.42 -14.51 22.93
N ALA A 762 -17.54 -14.42 21.61
CA ALA A 762 -16.65 -13.65 20.76
C ALA A 762 -17.38 -12.51 20.04
N SER A 763 -16.76 -11.33 20.00
CA SER A 763 -17.30 -10.15 19.33
C SER A 763 -16.99 -10.15 17.82
N LEU A 764 -18.00 -10.57 17.06
CA LEU A 764 -18.25 -10.39 15.63
C LEU A 764 -17.98 -9.00 15.04
N ASN A 765 -16.98 -8.81 14.18
CA ASN A 765 -16.94 -7.66 13.25
C ASN A 765 -16.64 -8.06 11.79
N PRO A 766 -17.53 -8.87 11.17
CA PRO A 766 -17.49 -9.05 9.72
C PRO A 766 -17.85 -7.72 9.03
N ILE A 767 -17.84 -7.73 7.71
CA ILE A 767 -18.18 -6.56 6.91
C ILE A 767 -19.65 -6.18 7.15
N MET A 768 -19.90 -4.95 7.60
CA MET A 768 -21.24 -4.41 7.82
C MET A 768 -21.42 -3.17 6.94
N VAL A 769 -22.48 -3.15 6.14
CA VAL A 769 -22.78 -2.02 5.23
C VAL A 769 -23.91 -1.14 5.79
N ASP A 770 -24.97 -1.74 6.31
CA ASP A 770 -26.12 -1.00 6.84
C ASP A 770 -26.28 -1.09 8.37
N GLY A 771 -25.78 -2.14 9.02
CA GLY A 771 -25.95 -2.39 10.46
C GLY A 771 -27.35 -2.85 10.88
N THR A 772 -28.27 -3.04 9.93
CA THR A 772 -29.70 -3.40 10.11
C THR A 772 -30.06 -4.79 9.55
N GLY A 773 -29.12 -5.45 8.87
CA GLY A 773 -29.28 -6.82 8.36
C GLY A 773 -29.86 -6.91 6.96
N MET A 774 -30.42 -5.83 6.40
CA MET A 774 -31.08 -5.83 5.09
C MET A 774 -30.15 -6.21 3.92
N CYS A 775 -28.87 -5.83 3.98
CA CYS A 775 -27.90 -6.10 2.92
C CYS A 775 -27.33 -7.52 2.94
N GLY A 776 -27.41 -8.22 4.07
CA GLY A 776 -26.81 -9.54 4.27
C GLY A 776 -25.28 -9.62 4.14
N ALA A 777 -24.58 -8.48 4.17
CA ALA A 777 -23.11 -8.44 4.13
C ALA A 777 -22.47 -9.02 5.41
N CYS A 778 -23.14 -8.83 6.56
CA CYS A 778 -22.68 -9.24 7.89
C CYS A 778 -22.98 -10.72 8.22
N ARG A 779 -23.50 -11.52 7.26
CA ARG A 779 -23.88 -12.92 7.50
C ARG A 779 -22.66 -13.79 7.84
N ILE A 780 -22.84 -14.74 8.75
CA ILE A 780 -21.83 -15.70 9.21
C ILE A 780 -22.53 -17.01 9.60
N THR A 781 -21.79 -18.11 9.58
CA THR A 781 -22.25 -19.41 10.10
C THR A 781 -21.88 -19.55 11.57
N VAL A 782 -22.88 -19.83 12.40
CA VAL A 782 -22.74 -20.14 13.83
C VAL A 782 -23.52 -21.43 14.11
N GLY A 783 -22.80 -22.51 14.39
CA GLY A 783 -23.36 -23.86 14.45
C GLY A 783 -23.91 -24.25 13.09
N ASP A 784 -25.14 -24.77 13.04
CA ASP A 784 -25.82 -25.13 11.79
C ASP A 784 -26.71 -24.00 11.24
N GLN A 785 -26.52 -22.76 11.69
CA GLN A 785 -27.39 -21.63 11.34
C GLN A 785 -26.61 -20.46 10.74
N ILE A 786 -27.21 -19.84 9.71
CA ILE A 786 -26.76 -18.54 9.21
C ILE A 786 -27.31 -17.45 10.15
N LYS A 787 -26.41 -16.62 10.69
CA LYS A 787 -26.70 -15.47 11.54
C LYS A 787 -26.17 -14.20 10.91
N PHE A 788 -26.68 -13.05 11.34
CA PHE A 788 -26.27 -11.73 10.88
C PHE A 788 -25.57 -11.01 12.04
N ALA A 789 -24.26 -10.79 11.96
CA ALA A 789 -23.49 -10.19 13.06
C ALA A 789 -24.00 -8.82 13.53
N CYS A 790 -24.66 -8.09 12.63
CA CYS A 790 -25.19 -6.76 12.90
C CYS A 790 -26.55 -6.73 13.60
N VAL A 791 -27.36 -7.81 13.53
CA VAL A 791 -28.70 -7.86 14.16
C VAL A 791 -28.90 -9.04 15.10
N ASP A 792 -28.20 -10.16 14.91
CA ASP A 792 -28.17 -11.30 15.82
C ASP A 792 -26.98 -11.24 16.80
N GLY A 793 -26.02 -10.33 16.55
CA GLY A 793 -24.79 -10.17 17.30
C GLY A 793 -24.62 -8.76 17.87
N PRO A 794 -23.38 -8.31 18.17
CA PRO A 794 -22.14 -8.84 17.63
C PRO A 794 -21.54 -10.03 18.39
N PHE A 795 -22.07 -10.40 19.57
CA PHE A 795 -21.52 -11.48 20.38
C PHE A 795 -22.14 -12.83 20.05
N PHE A 796 -21.30 -13.83 19.74
CA PHE A 796 -21.72 -15.20 19.45
C PHE A 796 -20.94 -16.21 20.28
N ASP A 797 -21.49 -17.42 20.44
CA ASP A 797 -20.76 -18.55 21.03
C ASP A 797 -19.53 -18.88 20.18
N ALA A 798 -18.35 -18.62 20.73
CA ALA A 798 -17.07 -18.71 20.05
C ALA A 798 -16.74 -20.14 19.58
N HIS A 799 -17.32 -21.16 20.23
CA HIS A 799 -17.12 -22.57 19.90
C HIS A 799 -17.92 -23.02 18.67
N GLN A 800 -18.91 -22.22 18.26
CA GLN A 800 -19.80 -22.53 17.14
C GLN A 800 -19.49 -21.70 15.89
N ILE A 801 -18.54 -20.74 15.96
CA ILE A 801 -18.22 -19.83 14.86
C ILE A 801 -17.38 -20.56 13.80
N ASP A 802 -17.78 -20.41 12.53
CA ASP A 802 -16.92 -20.76 11.40
C ASP A 802 -15.83 -19.67 11.22
N TRP A 803 -14.66 -19.92 11.83
CA TRP A 803 -13.52 -19.01 11.75
C TRP A 803 -12.91 -18.92 10.34
N ALA A 804 -13.07 -19.94 9.50
CA ALA A 804 -12.62 -19.90 8.11
C ALA A 804 -13.51 -18.95 7.28
N GLU A 805 -14.83 -19.04 7.44
CA GLU A 805 -15.76 -18.08 6.81
C GLU A 805 -15.46 -16.65 7.28
N VAL A 806 -15.26 -16.43 8.59
CA VAL A 806 -14.95 -15.09 9.12
C VAL A 806 -13.67 -14.52 8.49
N LYS A 807 -12.63 -15.35 8.31
CA LYS A 807 -11.39 -14.97 7.62
C LYS A 807 -11.66 -14.54 6.19
N ASP A 808 -12.31 -15.40 5.41
CA ASP A 808 -12.55 -15.18 3.97
C ASP A 808 -13.39 -13.92 3.73
N ARG A 809 -14.47 -13.75 4.50
CA ARG A 809 -15.36 -12.58 4.39
C ARG A 809 -14.63 -11.27 4.67
N ARG A 810 -13.74 -11.25 5.66
CA ARG A 810 -12.96 -10.04 6.00
C ARG A 810 -11.97 -9.64 4.91
N SER A 811 -11.51 -10.60 4.10
CA SER A 811 -10.58 -10.34 3.00
C SER A 811 -11.25 -9.99 1.66
N ALA A 812 -12.58 -10.06 1.57
CA ALA A 812 -13.31 -9.94 0.31
C ALA A 812 -13.06 -8.62 -0.46
N TYR A 813 -12.83 -7.50 0.25
CA TYR A 813 -12.57 -6.19 -0.36
C TYR A 813 -11.13 -5.69 -0.19
N SER A 814 -10.21 -6.55 0.29
CA SER A 814 -8.83 -6.14 0.59
C SER A 814 -8.17 -5.40 -0.58
N ALA A 815 -8.30 -5.90 -1.81
CA ALA A 815 -7.70 -5.29 -2.99
C ALA A 815 -8.25 -3.89 -3.28
N ALA A 816 -9.57 -3.70 -3.21
CA ALA A 816 -10.22 -2.40 -3.43
C ALA A 816 -9.86 -1.41 -2.32
N GLU A 817 -9.82 -1.85 -1.07
CA GLU A 817 -9.44 -1.00 0.06
C GLU A 817 -7.96 -0.59 0.00
N ILE A 818 -7.07 -1.47 -0.45
CA ILE A 818 -5.65 -1.14 -0.70
C ILE A 818 -5.54 -0.05 -1.77
N GLN A 819 -6.26 -0.20 -2.89
CA GLN A 819 -6.28 0.77 -3.97
C GLN A 819 -6.81 2.13 -3.51
N SER A 820 -7.84 2.15 -2.65
CA SER A 820 -8.40 3.38 -2.07
C SER A 820 -7.40 4.10 -1.15
N VAL A 821 -6.69 3.36 -0.28
CA VAL A 821 -5.71 3.98 0.65
C VAL A 821 -4.49 4.53 -0.09
N GLY A 822 -4.09 3.93 -1.21
CA GLY A 822 -2.99 4.43 -2.05
C GLY A 822 -3.20 5.85 -2.60
N ARG A 823 -4.46 6.33 -2.61
CA ARG A 823 -4.89 7.65 -3.11
C ARG A 823 -5.43 8.56 -2.02
N THR A 824 -4.94 8.37 -0.80
CA THR A 824 -5.23 9.34 0.25
C THR A 824 -4.17 10.43 0.21
N ALA A 825 -4.62 11.65 -0.05
CA ALA A 825 -3.82 12.88 0.03
C ALA A 825 -2.79 12.85 1.15
N SER A 826 -1.60 13.40 0.87
CA SER A 826 -0.63 13.69 1.92
C SER A 826 -1.33 14.49 3.02
N VAL A 827 -1.13 14.07 4.26
CA VAL A 827 -1.66 14.84 5.38
C VAL A 827 -0.85 16.14 5.47
N GLY A 828 -1.54 17.24 5.75
CA GLY A 828 -0.93 18.46 6.27
C GLY A 828 0.15 18.13 7.30
N ALA A 829 1.25 18.88 7.35
CA ALA A 829 2.24 18.69 8.41
C ALA A 829 1.51 18.64 9.76
N HIS A 830 1.69 17.56 10.53
CA HIS A 830 1.35 17.59 11.95
C HIS A 830 2.00 18.85 12.53
N PRO A 831 1.35 19.55 13.49
CA PRO A 831 1.96 20.67 14.17
C PRO A 831 3.36 20.24 14.59
N ARG A 832 4.37 20.90 14.01
CA ARG A 832 5.78 20.66 14.28
C ARG A 832 5.89 20.53 15.79
N HIS A 833 6.50 19.46 16.31
CA HIS A 833 6.79 19.39 17.73
C HIS A 833 7.41 20.73 18.14
N PRO A 834 6.90 21.42 19.17
CA PRO A 834 7.60 22.54 19.77
C PRO A 834 8.77 21.99 20.59
N GLY A 835 9.62 21.17 19.97
CA GLY A 835 10.90 20.76 20.49
C GLY A 835 11.90 21.75 19.94
N GLY A 836 12.08 22.87 20.67
CA GLY A 836 13.13 23.84 20.37
C GLY A 836 14.45 23.11 20.15
N CYS A 837 15.21 23.55 19.13
CA CYS A 837 16.58 23.10 18.96
C CYS A 837 17.28 23.26 20.31
N GLY A 838 17.84 22.17 20.84
CA GLY A 838 18.67 22.17 22.05
C GLY A 838 20.01 22.85 21.83
N CYS A 839 20.02 23.94 21.07
CA CYS A 839 21.18 24.78 20.74
C CYS A 839 21.06 26.13 21.46
N HIS A 840 20.57 26.12 22.71
CA HIS A 840 20.80 27.19 23.67
C HIS A 840 21.04 26.60 25.07
N ALA A 841 22.24 26.87 25.58
CA ALA A 841 22.85 26.51 26.87
C ALA A 841 23.49 25.12 26.98
#